data_AF-A0A0F6AUB1-F1
#
_entry.id   AF-A0A0F6AUB1-F1
#
_cell.length_a   1.000
_cell.length_b   1.000
_cell.length_c   1.000
_cell.angle_alpha   90.00
_cell.angle_beta   90.00
_cell.angle_gamma   90.00
#
_symmetry.space_group_name_H-M   'P 1'
#
loop_
_entity.id
_entity.type
_entity.pdbx_description
1 polymer ?
#
loop_
_entity_poly.entity_id
_entity_poly.type
_entity_poly.pdbx_seq_one_letter_code
_entity_poly.pdbx_strand_id
1 'polypeptide(L)'
;MAYVNFKVETDADGIALITWDMPEKSMNVFTVDAMQELNAIIDAVIADDKIKGVVITSGKETFSGGADLTMLEGMFKEFQKQKVKDPEGAVQTLFDNVGKMSGLFRKLETCGKPWVSAINGTCMGGAFEMSLACHARAASDAPGVKMALPEVKVGLFPGAGGTQRVPRLANQQDALQMMTTGSSLTAQRAKAMGLVTEIAPAKKLVETAKKLIKGGLKPVQPWDEKGFKLPGGAIYSAAGANLWPAATAILRRETSGNYPAALAILKSVYEGLLVPFDTGLKIEQRYFTEILQTTEAGMMIRSLFVSLQELNKGARRPVDEKPTRLKKIGVIGAGFMGAGIAYVTAKAGIPVVLIDRDQESADKGKAHTADLITKEMQKGRATEADKEKLLSLITATPDYAQLEGADLVIEAVFEDREVKRVATEKAEEVLKSSAVFASNTSTLPITGLAKVSKRPKNFIGIHFFSPVDKMMLVEVILGKKTSDKALAVALDYVRAIKKTPIVVNDTRGFYVNRCVLRYMSEAYNMLVEGVPAAMIENAARMAGMPVGPLALNDETAIDLSQKILKATLADLGPKAVDPRHVELVDKLVNEFDRKGRKNGKGFYDYPAKPAKKHLWPGLKDLYPQQNPDKIDVKELKERFLVTIALEAARVMEEGIVTDPREADVGSILAFGFAPYTGGTLSYIDGMGAKKFVQLAKDLQKKYGAQFKAPKLLLDMAENGETFHQRFNPYKGETKKAA
;
A
#
# COMPACT_ATOMS: atom_id res chain seq x y z
N MET A 1 11.26 -33.04 -24.14
CA MET A 1 9.92 -32.53 -23.83
C MET A 1 9.90 -31.05 -24.15
N ALA A 2 8.85 -30.53 -24.80
CA ALA A 2 8.69 -29.09 -24.99
C ALA A 2 7.97 -28.53 -23.75
N TYR A 3 8.62 -27.61 -23.04
CA TYR A 3 8.00 -26.89 -21.92
C TYR A 3 7.32 -25.63 -22.47
N VAL A 4 6.19 -25.24 -21.89
CA VAL A 4 5.43 -24.06 -22.32
C VAL A 4 6.03 -22.78 -21.73
N ASN A 5 6.41 -22.81 -20.45
CA ASN A 5 6.87 -21.63 -19.73
C ASN A 5 8.39 -21.47 -19.75
N PHE A 6 9.14 -22.53 -20.08
CA PHE A 6 10.59 -22.55 -20.02
C PHE A 6 11.22 -22.98 -21.35
N LYS A 7 12.38 -22.40 -21.66
CA LYS A 7 13.27 -22.88 -22.73
C LYS A 7 14.56 -23.39 -22.08
N VAL A 8 15.05 -24.55 -22.52
CA VAL A 8 16.26 -25.17 -21.98
C VAL A 8 17.24 -25.42 -23.12
N GLU A 9 18.44 -24.84 -23.01
CA GLU A 9 19.51 -24.96 -23.99
C GLU A 9 20.81 -25.32 -23.29
N THR A 10 21.46 -26.42 -23.66
CA THR A 10 22.75 -26.83 -23.09
C THR A 10 23.88 -26.47 -24.03
N ASP A 11 24.88 -25.75 -23.54
CA ASP A 11 26.05 -25.37 -24.33
C ASP A 11 27.13 -26.47 -24.37
N ALA A 12 28.20 -26.23 -25.13
CA ALA A 12 29.32 -27.15 -25.30
C ALA A 12 30.11 -27.40 -24.00
N ASP A 13 30.00 -26.51 -23.01
CA ASP A 13 30.62 -26.68 -21.68
C ASP A 13 29.74 -27.52 -20.74
N GLY A 14 28.60 -28.02 -21.21
CA GLY A 14 27.64 -28.78 -20.41
C GLY A 14 26.83 -27.91 -19.44
N ILE A 15 26.72 -26.60 -19.69
CA ILE A 15 25.92 -25.70 -18.86
C ILE A 15 24.54 -25.52 -19.50
N ALA A 16 23.50 -25.94 -18.79
CA ALA A 16 22.11 -25.74 -19.21
C ALA A 16 21.65 -24.31 -18.86
N LEU A 17 21.20 -23.57 -19.87
CA LEU A 17 20.52 -22.29 -19.71
C LEU A 17 19.01 -22.51 -19.71
N ILE A 18 18.37 -22.27 -18.57
CA ILE A 18 16.92 -22.26 -18.43
C ILE A 18 16.45 -20.80 -18.54
N THR A 19 15.66 -20.50 -19.57
CA THR A 19 15.03 -19.20 -19.74
C THR A 19 13.55 -19.31 -19.40
N TRP A 20 13.13 -18.65 -18.32
CA TRP A 20 11.72 -18.53 -17.95
C TRP A 20 11.06 -17.43 -18.78
N ASP A 21 10.10 -17.80 -19.62
CA ASP A 21 9.47 -16.93 -20.59
C ASP A 21 8.01 -17.35 -20.83
N MET A 22 7.12 -16.98 -19.91
CA MET A 22 5.71 -17.33 -20.01
C MET A 22 5.05 -16.66 -21.22
N PRO A 23 4.35 -17.40 -22.08
CA PRO A 23 3.62 -16.80 -23.20
C PRO A 23 2.48 -15.90 -22.69
N GLU A 24 2.18 -14.84 -23.43
CA GLU A 24 1.04 -13.92 -23.19
C GLU A 24 1.03 -13.17 -21.84
N LYS A 25 2.04 -13.38 -20.97
CA LYS A 25 2.21 -12.66 -19.72
C LYS A 25 3.29 -11.60 -19.87
N SER A 26 3.03 -10.40 -19.33
CA SER A 26 4.02 -9.31 -19.28
C SER A 26 5.13 -9.54 -18.24
N MET A 27 4.93 -10.50 -17.33
CA MET A 27 5.86 -10.89 -16.28
C MET A 27 5.67 -12.38 -15.95
N ASN A 28 6.77 -13.07 -15.61
CA ASN A 28 6.70 -14.45 -15.15
C ASN A 28 6.15 -14.53 -13.71
N VAL A 29 5.37 -15.58 -13.42
CA VAL A 29 4.78 -15.85 -12.10
C VAL A 29 4.73 -17.35 -11.85
N PHE A 30 4.93 -17.79 -10.61
CA PHE A 30 4.75 -19.21 -10.29
C PHE A 30 3.27 -19.56 -10.34
N THR A 31 2.88 -20.31 -11.37
CA THR A 31 1.63 -21.06 -11.45
C THR A 31 1.88 -22.52 -11.08
N VAL A 32 0.81 -23.31 -10.90
CA VAL A 32 0.93 -24.76 -10.70
C VAL A 32 1.71 -25.41 -11.85
N ASP A 33 1.38 -25.04 -13.09
CA ASP A 33 2.03 -25.59 -14.30
C ASP A 33 3.52 -25.20 -14.36
N ALA A 34 3.86 -23.95 -14.06
CA ALA A 34 5.25 -23.51 -14.03
C ALA A 34 6.08 -24.27 -12.98
N MET A 35 5.50 -24.57 -11.81
CA MET A 35 6.17 -25.39 -10.80
C MET A 35 6.35 -26.85 -11.25
N GLN A 36 5.36 -27.43 -11.95
CA GLN A 36 5.44 -28.78 -12.49
C GLN A 36 6.52 -28.89 -13.58
N GLU A 37 6.57 -27.91 -14.50
CA GLU A 37 7.62 -27.85 -15.52
C GLU A 37 9.01 -27.67 -14.89
N LEU A 38 9.15 -26.79 -13.90
CA LEU A 38 10.42 -26.64 -13.17
C LEU A 38 10.84 -27.94 -12.48
N ASN A 39 9.90 -28.67 -11.87
CA ASN A 39 10.19 -29.99 -11.30
C ASN A 39 10.70 -30.98 -12.36
N ALA A 40 10.03 -31.06 -13.51
CA ALA A 40 10.43 -31.93 -14.61
C ALA A 40 11.81 -31.54 -15.18
N ILE A 41 12.12 -30.25 -15.23
CA ILE A 41 13.44 -29.76 -15.63
C ILE A 41 14.50 -30.19 -14.62
N ILE A 42 14.24 -30.08 -13.32
CA ILE A 42 15.18 -30.54 -12.29
C ILE A 42 15.43 -32.06 -12.44
N ASP A 43 14.39 -32.86 -12.68
CA ASP A 43 14.52 -34.30 -12.92
C ASP A 43 15.38 -34.60 -14.17
N ALA A 44 15.15 -33.88 -15.27
CA ALA A 44 15.95 -34.02 -16.49
C ALA A 44 17.41 -33.60 -16.28
N VAL A 45 17.65 -32.52 -15.51
CA VAL A 45 18.99 -32.06 -15.15
C VAL A 45 19.70 -33.11 -14.31
N ILE A 46 19.03 -33.75 -13.35
CA ILE A 46 19.62 -34.82 -12.53
C ILE A 46 20.02 -36.02 -13.41
N ALA A 47 19.12 -36.44 -14.30
CA ALA A 47 19.32 -37.63 -15.13
C ALA A 47 20.39 -37.51 -16.22
N ASP A 48 20.72 -36.29 -16.69
CA ASP A 48 21.69 -36.10 -17.77
C ASP A 48 23.10 -35.75 -17.26
N ASP A 49 24.00 -36.74 -17.20
CA ASP A 49 25.40 -36.57 -16.80
C ASP A 49 26.20 -35.57 -17.64
N LYS A 50 25.74 -35.21 -18.84
CA LYS A 50 26.39 -34.16 -19.66
C LYS A 50 26.16 -32.77 -19.09
N ILE A 51 25.07 -32.56 -18.35
CA ILE A 51 24.81 -31.31 -17.67
C ILE A 51 25.67 -31.22 -16.41
N LYS A 52 26.60 -30.26 -16.41
CA LYS A 52 27.56 -29.98 -15.32
C LYS A 52 27.13 -28.82 -14.42
N GLY A 53 26.16 -28.03 -14.85
CA GLY A 53 25.58 -26.95 -14.07
C GLY A 53 24.45 -26.26 -14.81
N VAL A 54 23.73 -25.40 -14.11
CA VAL A 54 22.53 -24.75 -14.62
C VAL A 54 22.56 -23.24 -14.34
N VAL A 55 22.20 -22.44 -15.35
CA VAL A 55 21.88 -21.02 -15.18
C VAL A 55 20.40 -20.83 -15.44
N ILE A 56 19.67 -20.19 -14.52
CA ILE A 56 18.28 -19.78 -14.73
C ILE A 56 18.17 -18.27 -14.86
N THR A 57 17.54 -17.80 -15.94
CA THR A 57 17.30 -16.39 -16.27
C THR A 57 15.85 -16.17 -16.70
N SER A 58 15.43 -14.92 -16.86
CA SER A 58 14.14 -14.55 -17.45
C SER A 58 14.30 -14.07 -18.90
N GLY A 59 13.32 -14.39 -19.75
CA GLY A 59 13.15 -13.84 -21.09
C GLY A 59 12.37 -12.52 -21.13
N LYS A 60 11.89 -12.00 -19.99
CA LYS A 60 11.15 -10.73 -19.86
C LYS A 60 12.05 -9.63 -19.29
N GLU A 61 11.60 -8.36 -19.34
CA GLU A 61 12.31 -7.24 -18.68
C GLU A 61 12.43 -7.41 -17.16
N THR A 62 11.48 -8.10 -16.54
CA THR A 62 11.49 -8.46 -15.12
C THR A 62 11.78 -9.94 -14.95
N PHE A 63 12.28 -10.34 -13.78
CA PHE A 63 12.53 -11.75 -13.51
C PHE A 63 11.21 -12.45 -13.18
N SER A 64 10.58 -12.04 -12.07
CA SER A 64 9.22 -12.45 -11.67
C SER A 64 8.73 -11.62 -10.47
N GLY A 65 7.42 -11.43 -10.38
CA GLY A 65 6.74 -10.76 -9.26
C GLY A 65 6.42 -11.68 -8.07
N GLY A 66 6.68 -12.98 -8.18
CA GLY A 66 6.37 -13.98 -7.15
C GLY A 66 5.36 -15.03 -7.61
N ALA A 67 4.60 -15.58 -6.66
CA ALA A 67 3.57 -16.58 -6.93
C ALA A 67 2.28 -15.96 -7.49
N ASP A 68 1.58 -16.73 -8.33
CA ASP A 68 0.30 -16.33 -8.90
C ASP A 68 -0.81 -16.37 -7.83
N LEU A 69 -1.59 -15.31 -7.75
CA LEU A 69 -2.66 -15.16 -6.77
C LEU A 69 -3.78 -16.20 -6.96
N THR A 70 -4.08 -16.61 -8.19
CA THR A 70 -5.12 -17.62 -8.46
C THR A 70 -4.80 -18.94 -7.77
N MET A 71 -3.53 -19.22 -7.49
CA MET A 71 -3.12 -20.35 -6.66
C MET A 71 -3.58 -20.18 -5.22
N LEU A 72 -3.32 -19.02 -4.60
CA LEU A 72 -3.74 -18.74 -3.23
C LEU A 72 -5.27 -18.72 -3.11
N GLU A 73 -5.97 -18.09 -4.05
CA GLU A 73 -7.44 -18.11 -4.07
C GLU A 73 -8.00 -19.52 -4.23
N GLY A 74 -7.40 -20.34 -5.10
CA GLY A 74 -7.75 -21.75 -5.26
C GLY A 74 -7.55 -22.53 -3.97
N MET A 75 -6.41 -22.33 -3.30
CA MET A 75 -6.11 -22.94 -2.00
C MET A 75 -7.12 -22.52 -0.93
N PHE A 76 -7.49 -21.24 -0.84
CA PHE A 76 -8.50 -20.77 0.11
C PHE A 76 -9.88 -21.36 -0.17
N LYS A 77 -10.32 -21.35 -1.42
CA LYS A 77 -11.64 -21.90 -1.79
C LYS A 77 -11.74 -23.39 -1.44
N GLU A 78 -10.72 -24.16 -1.78
CA GLU A 78 -10.69 -25.59 -1.48
C GLU A 78 -10.59 -25.84 0.03
N PHE A 79 -9.76 -25.08 0.74
CA PHE A 79 -9.66 -25.17 2.20
C PHE A 79 -11.01 -24.89 2.88
N GLN A 80 -11.70 -23.81 2.51
CA GLN A 80 -13.00 -23.49 3.12
C GLN A 80 -14.05 -24.56 2.81
N LYS A 81 -14.06 -25.08 1.58
CA LYS A 81 -14.97 -26.16 1.18
C LYS A 81 -14.72 -27.45 1.97
N GLN A 82 -13.46 -27.84 2.16
CA GLN A 82 -13.09 -29.04 2.90
C GLN A 82 -13.32 -28.86 4.40
N LYS A 83 -13.01 -27.69 4.96
CA LYS A 83 -13.14 -27.38 6.39
C LYS A 83 -14.56 -27.59 6.93
N VAL A 84 -15.59 -27.39 6.10
CA VAL A 84 -16.99 -27.67 6.48
C VAL A 84 -17.25 -29.17 6.69
N LYS A 85 -16.53 -30.04 5.98
CA LYS A 85 -16.70 -31.49 6.03
C LYS A 85 -15.73 -32.16 7.00
N ASP A 86 -14.46 -31.78 6.94
CA ASP A 86 -13.35 -32.34 7.71
C ASP A 86 -12.34 -31.23 8.04
N PRO A 87 -12.49 -30.56 9.19
CA PRO A 87 -11.61 -29.48 9.60
C PRO A 87 -10.14 -29.90 9.71
N GLU A 88 -9.86 -31.09 10.25
CA GLU A 88 -8.48 -31.56 10.47
C GLU A 88 -7.82 -31.95 9.15
N GLY A 89 -8.52 -32.71 8.31
CA GLY A 89 -8.05 -33.05 6.97
C GLY A 89 -7.85 -31.84 6.06
N ALA A 90 -8.68 -30.80 6.19
CA ALA A 90 -8.51 -29.54 5.48
C ALA A 90 -7.21 -28.83 5.87
N VAL A 91 -6.87 -28.78 7.16
CA VAL A 91 -5.62 -28.19 7.63
C VAL A 91 -4.41 -29.00 7.18
N GLN A 92 -4.50 -30.33 7.22
CA GLN A 92 -3.43 -31.21 6.72
C GLN A 92 -3.20 -31.01 5.21
N THR A 93 -4.28 -30.97 4.42
CA THR A 93 -4.21 -30.72 2.97
C THR A 93 -3.63 -29.33 2.67
N LEU A 94 -4.01 -28.31 3.44
CA LEU A 94 -3.43 -26.98 3.33
C LEU A 94 -1.93 -27.02 3.64
N PHE A 95 -1.54 -27.66 4.74
CA PHE A 95 -0.15 -27.86 5.14
C PHE A 95 0.67 -28.50 4.02
N ASP A 96 0.20 -29.61 3.45
CA ASP A 96 0.90 -30.33 2.38
C ASP A 96 1.02 -29.49 1.11
N ASN A 97 -0.02 -28.72 0.76
CA ASN A 97 0.00 -27.85 -0.40
C ASN A 97 0.97 -26.67 -0.27
N VAL A 98 1.04 -26.01 0.90
CA VAL A 98 1.99 -24.90 1.09
C VAL A 98 3.44 -25.36 1.03
N GLY A 99 3.72 -26.60 1.44
CA GLY A 99 5.07 -27.16 1.43
C GLY A 99 5.63 -27.49 0.05
N LYS A 100 4.78 -27.59 -0.99
CA LYS A 100 5.19 -28.04 -2.33
C LYS A 100 6.27 -27.15 -2.95
N MET A 101 6.10 -25.82 -2.84
CA MET A 101 7.06 -24.86 -3.41
C MET A 101 8.40 -24.89 -2.66
N SER A 102 8.36 -24.96 -1.32
CA SER A 102 9.57 -25.14 -0.50
C SER A 102 10.31 -26.44 -0.84
N GLY A 103 9.57 -27.55 -0.97
CA GLY A 103 10.12 -28.85 -1.34
C GLY A 103 10.76 -28.85 -2.73
N LEU A 104 10.13 -28.20 -3.71
CA LEU A 104 10.67 -28.02 -5.05
C LEU A 104 12.00 -27.26 -5.03
N PHE A 105 12.08 -26.16 -4.27
CA PHE A 105 13.32 -25.39 -4.14
C PHE A 105 14.39 -26.17 -3.37
N ARG A 106 14.02 -26.96 -2.36
CA ARG A 106 14.95 -27.86 -1.67
C ARG A 106 15.47 -28.97 -2.58
N LYS A 107 14.66 -29.49 -3.49
CA LYS A 107 15.08 -30.46 -4.52
C LYS A 107 16.11 -29.86 -5.47
N LEU A 108 15.87 -28.64 -5.96
CA LEU A 108 16.86 -27.88 -6.76
C LEU A 108 18.18 -27.72 -6.00
N GLU A 109 18.08 -27.33 -4.73
CA GLU A 109 19.20 -27.06 -3.85
C GLU A 109 20.07 -28.28 -3.51
N THR A 110 19.49 -29.48 -3.53
CA THR A 110 20.16 -30.75 -3.15
C THR A 110 20.36 -31.71 -4.31
N CYS A 111 20.11 -31.27 -5.55
CA CYS A 111 20.17 -32.13 -6.74
C CYS A 111 21.57 -32.59 -7.14
N GLY A 112 22.63 -32.12 -6.48
CA GLY A 112 24.02 -32.50 -6.75
C GLY A 112 24.68 -31.79 -7.93
N LYS A 113 24.00 -30.83 -8.58
CA LYS A 113 24.56 -29.99 -9.65
C LYS A 113 24.48 -28.51 -9.28
N PRO A 114 25.46 -27.67 -9.65
CA PRO A 114 25.45 -26.26 -9.30
C PRO A 114 24.41 -25.49 -10.13
N TRP A 115 23.68 -24.59 -9.47
CA TRP A 115 22.65 -23.73 -10.06
C TRP A 115 22.98 -22.27 -9.79
N VAL A 116 22.87 -21.42 -10.81
CA VAL A 116 23.07 -19.97 -10.69
C VAL A 116 21.83 -19.22 -11.18
N SER A 117 21.29 -18.34 -10.33
CA SER A 117 20.23 -17.43 -10.75
C SER A 117 20.81 -16.15 -11.36
N ALA A 118 20.49 -15.89 -12.62
CA ALA A 118 20.82 -14.68 -13.36
C ALA A 118 19.65 -13.68 -13.28
N ILE A 119 19.68 -12.80 -12.29
CA ILE A 119 18.61 -11.84 -11.97
C ILE A 119 18.74 -10.60 -12.87
N ASN A 120 17.96 -10.56 -13.94
CA ASN A 120 17.99 -9.50 -14.94
C ASN A 120 17.11 -8.29 -14.61
N GLY A 121 16.14 -8.44 -13.69
CA GLY A 121 15.17 -7.40 -13.37
C GLY A 121 14.54 -7.56 -11.98
N THR A 122 13.30 -7.10 -11.82
CA THR A 122 12.54 -7.27 -10.57
C THR A 122 12.36 -8.76 -10.25
N CYS A 123 12.80 -9.19 -9.06
CA CYS A 123 12.75 -10.56 -8.56
C CYS A 123 12.18 -10.56 -7.12
N MET A 124 10.91 -10.90 -6.97
CA MET A 124 10.17 -10.72 -5.71
C MET A 124 9.59 -12.03 -5.20
N GLY A 125 9.45 -12.13 -3.88
CA GLY A 125 8.76 -13.22 -3.20
C GLY A 125 9.29 -14.59 -3.57
N GLY A 126 8.40 -15.51 -3.94
CA GLY A 126 8.77 -16.88 -4.34
C GLY A 126 9.87 -16.97 -5.40
N ALA A 127 9.98 -15.99 -6.31
CA ALA A 127 11.07 -15.95 -7.28
C ALA A 127 12.42 -15.66 -6.64
N PHE A 128 12.45 -14.75 -5.67
CA PHE A 128 13.65 -14.51 -4.90
C PHE A 128 13.97 -15.68 -3.97
N GLU A 129 12.96 -16.35 -3.40
CA GLU A 129 13.16 -17.61 -2.65
C GLU A 129 13.78 -18.71 -3.51
N MET A 130 13.35 -18.88 -4.77
CA MET A 130 14.00 -19.77 -5.74
C MET A 130 15.44 -19.35 -6.03
N SER A 131 15.68 -18.05 -6.28
CA SER A 131 17.05 -17.54 -6.49
C SER A 131 17.96 -17.80 -5.29
N LEU A 132 17.43 -17.72 -4.07
CA LEU A 132 18.16 -18.02 -2.84
C LEU A 132 18.46 -19.51 -2.69
N ALA A 133 17.64 -20.39 -3.27
CA ALA A 133 17.88 -21.84 -3.32
C ALA A 133 18.94 -22.24 -4.36
N CYS A 134 19.23 -21.40 -5.35
CA CYS A 134 20.41 -21.56 -6.21
C CYS A 134 21.70 -21.43 -5.39
N HIS A 135 22.77 -22.05 -5.88
CA HIS A 135 24.09 -22.07 -5.23
C HIS A 135 24.82 -20.73 -5.35
N ALA A 136 24.56 -19.98 -6.42
CA ALA A 136 25.01 -18.59 -6.57
C ALA A 136 23.96 -17.72 -7.26
N ARG A 137 24.13 -16.39 -7.14
CA ARG A 137 23.25 -15.39 -7.75
C ARG A 137 24.10 -14.30 -8.42
N ALA A 138 23.89 -14.10 -9.71
CA ALA A 138 24.39 -12.94 -10.45
C ALA A 138 23.23 -11.97 -10.68
N ALA A 139 23.40 -10.69 -10.34
CA ALA A 139 22.37 -9.67 -10.54
C ALA A 139 22.85 -8.60 -11.54
N SER A 140 21.94 -8.10 -12.37
CA SER A 140 22.25 -6.97 -13.25
C SER A 140 22.41 -5.67 -12.44
N ASP A 141 23.31 -4.79 -12.89
CA ASP A 141 23.46 -3.42 -12.40
C ASP A 141 22.42 -2.42 -12.94
N ALA A 142 21.47 -2.87 -13.76
CA ALA A 142 20.46 -2.01 -14.34
C ALA A 142 19.58 -1.35 -13.24
N PRO A 143 19.22 -0.04 -13.37
CA PRO A 143 18.50 0.69 -12.32
C PRO A 143 17.16 0.09 -11.86
N GLY A 144 16.50 -0.68 -12.74
CA GLY A 144 15.23 -1.36 -12.47
C GLY A 144 15.34 -2.69 -11.70
N VAL A 145 16.55 -3.17 -11.42
CA VAL A 145 16.77 -4.43 -10.72
C VAL A 145 16.49 -4.25 -9.23
N LYS A 146 15.51 -5.01 -8.73
CA LYS A 146 15.04 -4.97 -7.34
C LYS A 146 14.78 -6.39 -6.85
N MET A 147 15.18 -6.68 -5.63
CA MET A 147 14.89 -7.94 -4.95
C MET A 147 14.17 -7.69 -3.64
N ALA A 148 13.15 -8.48 -3.32
CA ALA A 148 12.48 -8.38 -2.02
C ALA A 148 11.70 -9.64 -1.67
N LEU A 149 11.30 -9.71 -0.41
CA LEU A 149 10.32 -10.63 0.12
C LEU A 149 9.14 -9.80 0.67
N PRO A 150 8.21 -9.35 -0.19
CA PRO A 150 7.21 -8.34 0.15
C PRO A 150 5.94 -8.90 0.81
N GLU A 151 5.87 -10.20 1.08
CA GLU A 151 4.67 -10.93 1.52
C GLU A 151 3.99 -10.29 2.75
N VAL A 152 4.76 -9.71 3.67
CA VAL A 152 4.24 -9.03 4.88
C VAL A 152 3.31 -7.87 4.56
N LYS A 153 3.49 -7.22 3.39
CA LYS A 153 2.65 -6.10 2.95
C LYS A 153 1.23 -6.53 2.61
N VAL A 154 0.99 -7.82 2.43
CA VAL A 154 -0.31 -8.39 2.08
C VAL A 154 -0.80 -9.39 3.11
N GLY A 155 -0.23 -9.37 4.32
CA GLY A 155 -0.66 -10.23 5.43
C GLY A 155 -0.11 -11.65 5.39
N LEU A 156 0.88 -11.92 4.54
CA LEU A 156 1.59 -13.19 4.43
C LEU A 156 3.04 -13.03 4.87
N PHE A 157 3.83 -14.09 4.79
CA PHE A 157 5.28 -14.00 4.92
C PHE A 157 5.97 -15.00 3.98
N PRO A 158 7.29 -14.95 3.79
CA PRO A 158 7.99 -15.89 2.91
C PRO A 158 7.76 -17.33 3.34
N GLY A 159 7.26 -18.16 2.42
CA GLY A 159 6.76 -19.52 2.72
C GLY A 159 7.41 -20.62 1.90
N ALA A 160 8.44 -20.32 1.11
CA ALA A 160 9.22 -21.29 0.33
C ALA A 160 10.71 -21.26 0.70
N GLY A 161 10.99 -21.10 1.98
CA GLY A 161 12.28 -21.15 2.64
C GLY A 161 12.97 -19.79 2.79
N GLY A 162 12.32 -18.68 2.45
CA GLY A 162 12.86 -17.34 2.61
C GLY A 162 13.23 -17.01 4.06
N THR A 163 12.41 -17.42 5.04
CA THR A 163 12.72 -17.23 6.47
C THR A 163 13.84 -18.14 6.96
N GLN A 164 14.27 -19.10 6.15
CA GLN A 164 15.36 -20.02 6.51
C GLN A 164 16.66 -19.68 5.77
N ARG A 165 16.59 -19.31 4.48
CA ARG A 165 17.74 -19.00 3.63
C ARG A 165 18.33 -17.62 3.90
N VAL A 166 17.49 -16.57 3.94
CA VAL A 166 17.96 -15.19 4.17
C VAL A 166 18.77 -15.04 5.46
N PRO A 167 18.29 -15.49 6.64
CA PRO A 167 19.06 -15.34 7.88
C PRO A 167 20.25 -16.29 8.02
N ARG A 168 20.43 -17.23 7.09
CA ARG A 168 21.63 -18.09 6.97
C ARG A 168 22.65 -17.52 5.98
N LEU A 169 22.24 -16.65 5.06
CA LEU A 169 23.12 -15.96 4.11
C LEU A 169 23.53 -14.56 4.58
N ALA A 170 22.66 -13.88 5.31
CA ALA A 170 22.84 -12.52 5.81
C ALA A 170 22.86 -12.49 7.34
N ASN A 171 23.30 -11.38 7.93
CA ASN A 171 23.10 -11.14 9.35
C ASN A 171 21.59 -11.06 9.67
N GLN A 172 21.20 -11.56 10.83
CA GLN A 172 19.80 -11.75 11.20
C GLN A 172 19.05 -10.42 11.40
N GLN A 173 19.73 -9.33 11.76
CA GLN A 173 19.10 -8.02 11.88
C GLN A 173 18.61 -7.51 10.53
N ASP A 174 19.47 -7.53 9.51
CA ASP A 174 19.12 -7.12 8.14
C ASP A 174 18.08 -8.07 7.53
N ALA A 175 18.20 -9.38 7.81
CA ALA A 175 17.22 -10.38 7.38
C ALA A 175 15.82 -10.10 7.94
N LEU A 176 15.70 -9.88 9.25
CA LEU A 176 14.44 -9.53 9.88
C LEU A 176 13.91 -8.21 9.33
N GLN A 177 14.76 -7.17 9.25
CA GLN A 177 14.35 -5.87 8.73
C GLN A 177 13.79 -5.96 7.30
N MET A 178 14.43 -6.71 6.39
CA MET A 178 13.93 -6.82 5.02
C MET A 178 12.60 -7.58 4.95
N MET A 179 12.45 -8.66 5.72
CA MET A 179 11.25 -9.52 5.68
C MET A 179 10.06 -8.89 6.41
N THR A 180 10.25 -8.24 7.57
CA THR A 180 9.15 -7.63 8.34
C THR A 180 8.68 -6.30 7.75
N THR A 181 9.47 -5.67 6.89
CA THR A 181 9.05 -4.44 6.17
C THR A 181 8.67 -4.70 4.70
N GLY A 182 9.06 -5.85 4.14
CA GLY A 182 8.92 -6.14 2.72
C GLY A 182 9.69 -5.16 1.82
N SER A 183 10.79 -4.60 2.32
CA SER A 183 11.56 -3.57 1.62
C SER A 183 12.37 -4.14 0.47
N SER A 184 12.42 -3.39 -0.64
CA SER A 184 13.20 -3.80 -1.82
C SER A 184 14.67 -3.43 -1.68
N LEU A 185 15.54 -4.34 -2.11
CA LEU A 185 16.98 -4.18 -2.17
C LEU A 185 17.42 -3.86 -3.60
N THR A 186 18.45 -3.01 -3.73
CA THR A 186 19.23 -2.89 -4.97
C THR A 186 20.19 -4.06 -5.10
N ALA A 187 20.75 -4.28 -6.29
CA ALA A 187 21.80 -5.28 -6.51
C ALA A 187 22.99 -5.07 -5.55
N GLN A 188 23.41 -3.81 -5.35
CA GLN A 188 24.51 -3.45 -4.46
C GLN A 188 24.21 -3.78 -3.00
N ARG A 189 23.01 -3.45 -2.50
CA ARG A 189 22.63 -3.77 -1.11
C ARG A 189 22.48 -5.28 -0.92
N ALA A 190 21.89 -5.99 -1.88
CA ALA A 190 21.76 -7.44 -1.83
C ALA A 190 23.14 -8.14 -1.82
N LYS A 191 24.12 -7.64 -2.60
CA LYS A 191 25.51 -8.13 -2.57
C LYS A 191 26.17 -7.85 -1.22
N ALA A 192 26.02 -6.63 -0.68
CA ALA A 192 26.55 -6.28 0.64
C ALA A 192 25.96 -7.12 1.78
N MET A 193 24.74 -7.64 1.62
CA MET A 193 24.11 -8.56 2.56
C MET A 193 24.49 -10.03 2.36
N GLY A 194 25.25 -10.38 1.31
CA GLY A 194 25.56 -11.78 0.97
C GLY A 194 24.44 -12.51 0.22
N LEU A 195 23.36 -11.82 -0.13
CA LEU A 195 22.25 -12.40 -0.89
C LEU A 195 22.51 -12.44 -2.40
N VAL A 196 23.48 -11.68 -2.91
CA VAL A 196 23.93 -11.74 -4.30
C VAL A 196 25.43 -12.02 -4.31
N THR A 197 25.87 -12.96 -5.16
CA THR A 197 27.27 -13.34 -5.30
C THR A 197 28.01 -12.32 -6.16
N GLU A 198 27.46 -12.01 -7.35
CA GLU A 198 28.10 -11.12 -8.31
C GLU A 198 27.12 -10.10 -8.92
N ILE A 199 27.64 -8.93 -9.29
CA ILE A 199 26.89 -7.92 -10.05
C ILE A 199 27.55 -7.80 -11.42
N ALA A 200 26.74 -7.77 -12.48
CA ALA A 200 27.23 -7.69 -13.85
C ALA A 200 26.45 -6.65 -14.68
N PRO A 201 27.09 -6.07 -15.72
CA PRO A 201 26.36 -5.36 -16.75
C PRO A 201 25.27 -6.25 -17.36
N ALA A 202 24.10 -5.69 -17.65
CA ALA A 202 22.94 -6.44 -18.17
C ALA A 202 23.29 -7.38 -19.34
N LYS A 203 24.10 -6.90 -20.31
CA LYS A 203 24.52 -7.66 -21.49
C LYS A 203 25.44 -8.85 -21.19
N LYS A 204 26.12 -8.85 -20.03
CA LYS A 204 27.07 -9.89 -19.61
C LYS A 204 26.52 -10.80 -18.52
N LEU A 205 25.26 -10.61 -18.10
CA LEU A 205 24.69 -11.28 -16.93
C LEU A 205 24.77 -12.82 -17.01
N VAL A 206 24.30 -13.41 -18.12
CA VAL A 206 24.32 -14.87 -18.32
C VAL A 206 25.76 -15.38 -18.43
N GLU A 207 26.64 -14.65 -19.12
CA GLU A 207 28.07 -14.99 -19.22
C GLU A 207 28.73 -15.03 -17.83
N THR A 208 28.48 -14.02 -16.99
CA THR A 208 28.95 -13.98 -15.60
C THR A 208 28.40 -15.14 -14.77
N ALA A 209 27.11 -15.46 -14.92
CA ALA A 209 26.51 -16.60 -14.22
C ALA A 209 27.17 -17.94 -14.63
N LYS A 210 27.43 -18.15 -15.93
CA LYS A 210 28.16 -19.33 -16.43
C LYS A 210 29.60 -19.37 -15.91
N LYS A 211 30.28 -18.23 -15.80
CA LYS A 211 31.65 -18.15 -15.25
C LYS A 211 31.71 -18.61 -13.80
N LEU A 212 30.70 -18.33 -12.97
CA LEU A 212 30.65 -18.82 -11.59
C LEU A 212 30.67 -20.36 -11.54
N ILE A 213 29.92 -21.02 -12.43
CA ILE A 213 29.91 -22.48 -12.55
C ILE A 213 31.30 -22.99 -12.99
N LYS A 214 31.85 -22.42 -14.07
CA LYS A 214 33.18 -22.78 -14.58
C LYS A 214 34.30 -22.54 -13.57
N GLY A 215 34.11 -21.58 -12.66
CA GLY A 215 35.03 -21.27 -11.56
C GLY A 215 35.00 -22.26 -10.40
N GLY A 216 34.29 -23.38 -10.52
CA GLY A 216 34.25 -24.43 -9.50
C GLY A 216 33.20 -24.22 -8.41
N LEU A 217 32.06 -23.59 -8.75
CA LEU A 217 30.93 -23.46 -7.83
C LEU A 217 30.49 -24.84 -7.32
N LYS A 218 30.54 -25.03 -5.99
CA LYS A 218 30.11 -26.28 -5.36
C LYS A 218 28.59 -26.43 -5.41
N PRO A 219 28.07 -27.64 -5.65
CA PRO A 219 26.64 -27.95 -5.61
C PRO A 219 26.15 -28.24 -4.18
N VAL A 220 26.59 -27.42 -3.21
CA VAL A 220 26.24 -27.57 -1.79
C VAL A 220 26.00 -26.18 -1.21
N GLN A 221 24.91 -26.00 -0.46
CA GLN A 221 24.64 -24.73 0.24
C GLN A 221 25.48 -24.60 1.51
N PRO A 222 25.77 -23.36 1.96
CA PRO A 222 26.56 -23.14 3.18
C PRO A 222 26.04 -23.88 4.41
N TRP A 223 24.72 -23.98 4.60
CA TRP A 223 24.11 -24.64 5.77
C TRP A 223 24.09 -26.16 5.71
N ASP A 224 24.38 -26.75 4.55
CA ASP A 224 24.57 -28.20 4.42
C ASP A 224 26.05 -28.59 4.58
N GLU A 225 26.98 -27.62 4.62
CA GLU A 225 28.38 -27.87 4.94
C GLU A 225 28.59 -28.13 6.43
N LYS A 226 29.41 -29.14 6.74
CA LYS A 226 29.77 -29.47 8.12
C LYS A 226 30.48 -28.30 8.80
N GLY A 227 29.98 -27.88 9.96
CA GLY A 227 30.56 -26.79 10.75
C GLY A 227 30.09 -25.40 10.33
N PHE A 228 29.04 -25.29 9.51
CA PHE A 228 28.38 -24.04 9.20
C PHE A 228 28.09 -23.21 10.46
N LYS A 229 28.36 -21.90 10.39
CA LYS A 229 28.05 -20.93 11.44
C LYS A 229 27.21 -19.82 10.87
N LEU A 230 26.21 -19.40 11.63
CA LEU A 230 25.35 -18.30 11.25
C LEU A 230 26.15 -16.98 11.15
N PRO A 231 26.01 -16.20 10.06
CA PRO A 231 26.77 -14.97 9.87
C PRO A 231 26.66 -13.96 11.01
N GLY A 232 25.49 -13.79 11.63
CA GLY A 232 25.30 -12.91 12.79
C GLY A 232 25.33 -13.64 14.14
N GLY A 233 25.89 -14.85 14.20
CA GLY A 233 26.03 -15.64 15.42
C GLY A 233 24.81 -16.49 15.78
N ALA A 234 25.02 -17.40 16.73
CA ALA A 234 23.97 -18.30 17.22
C ALA A 234 22.95 -17.57 18.10
N ILE A 235 21.74 -18.11 18.20
CA ILE A 235 20.65 -17.54 19.03
C ILE A 235 21.09 -17.40 20.49
N TYR A 236 21.63 -18.47 21.08
CA TYR A 236 22.18 -18.49 22.43
C TYR A 236 23.67 -18.16 22.41
N SER A 237 23.98 -16.89 22.13
CA SER A 237 25.34 -16.33 22.14
C SER A 237 25.29 -14.85 22.56
N ALA A 238 26.45 -14.23 22.78
CA ALA A 238 26.53 -12.79 23.07
C ALA A 238 25.91 -11.94 21.93
N ALA A 239 26.10 -12.32 20.66
CA ALA A 239 25.49 -11.65 19.53
C ALA A 239 23.95 -11.80 19.54
N GLY A 240 23.46 -13.02 19.81
CA GLY A 240 22.03 -13.29 19.91
C GLY A 240 21.36 -12.56 21.08
N ALA A 241 22.02 -12.47 22.24
CA ALA A 241 21.52 -11.75 23.41
C ALA A 241 21.29 -10.25 23.14
N ASN A 242 22.09 -9.64 22.26
CA ASN A 242 21.91 -8.25 21.85
C ASN A 242 20.78 -8.07 20.82
N LEU A 243 20.55 -9.06 19.95
CA LEU A 243 19.58 -8.95 18.86
C LEU A 243 18.14 -9.29 19.28
N TRP A 244 17.92 -10.45 19.88
CA TRP A 244 16.57 -11.04 20.00
C TRP A 244 15.63 -10.31 20.96
N PRO A 245 16.08 -9.82 22.13
CA PRO A 245 15.24 -8.96 22.97
C PRO A 245 14.82 -7.67 22.24
N ALA A 246 15.76 -7.03 21.53
CA ALA A 246 15.49 -5.82 20.75
C ALA A 246 14.55 -6.09 19.58
N ALA A 247 14.71 -7.21 18.86
CA ALA A 247 13.85 -7.60 17.75
C ALA A 247 12.38 -7.75 18.20
N THR A 248 12.14 -8.36 19.37
CA THR A 248 10.79 -8.49 19.95
C THR A 248 10.19 -7.14 20.33
N ALA A 249 10.99 -6.25 20.93
CA ALA A 249 10.57 -4.90 21.29
C ALA A 249 10.25 -4.04 20.05
N ILE A 250 11.08 -4.11 19.01
CA ILE A 250 10.88 -3.43 17.73
C ILE A 250 9.61 -3.94 17.07
N LEU A 251 9.42 -5.27 16.97
CA LEU A 251 8.20 -5.84 16.40
C LEU A 251 6.95 -5.30 17.10
N ARG A 252 6.91 -5.30 18.43
CA ARG A 252 5.78 -4.75 19.19
C ARG A 252 5.59 -3.25 18.95
N ARG A 253 6.66 -2.47 18.88
CA ARG A 253 6.60 -1.02 18.60
C ARG A 253 6.01 -0.73 17.21
N GLU A 254 6.45 -1.46 16.19
CA GLU A 254 6.02 -1.21 14.80
C GLU A 254 4.62 -1.76 14.51
N THR A 255 4.22 -2.86 15.15
CA THR A 255 2.98 -3.58 14.80
C THR A 255 1.86 -3.43 15.82
N SER A 256 2.17 -3.04 17.05
CA SER A 256 1.27 -3.15 18.21
C SER A 256 0.64 -4.53 18.41
N GLY A 257 1.22 -5.58 17.81
CA GLY A 257 0.68 -6.95 17.81
C GLY A 257 -0.45 -7.20 16.81
N ASN A 258 -0.75 -6.26 15.90
CA ASN A 258 -1.87 -6.38 14.97
C ASN A 258 -1.55 -7.17 13.68
N TYR A 259 -0.29 -7.53 13.44
CA TYR A 259 0.14 -8.17 12.18
C TYR A 259 0.69 -9.58 12.45
N PRO A 260 -0.16 -10.63 12.40
CA PRO A 260 0.24 -12.00 12.70
C PRO A 260 1.43 -12.49 11.85
N ALA A 261 1.46 -12.13 10.56
CA ALA A 261 2.54 -12.55 9.66
C ALA A 261 3.91 -11.98 10.05
N ALA A 262 3.97 -10.74 10.56
CA ALA A 262 5.22 -10.15 11.04
C ALA A 262 5.75 -10.88 12.30
N LEU A 263 4.83 -11.31 13.18
CA LEU A 263 5.18 -12.15 14.32
C LEU A 263 5.63 -13.55 13.88
N ALA A 264 4.96 -14.14 12.89
CA ALA A 264 5.32 -15.43 12.31
C ALA A 264 6.71 -15.42 11.67
N ILE A 265 7.11 -14.32 10.99
CA ILE A 265 8.50 -14.15 10.52
C ILE A 265 9.48 -14.28 11.68
N LEU A 266 9.25 -13.54 12.77
CA LEU A 266 10.16 -13.54 13.91
C LEU A 266 10.26 -14.95 14.54
N LYS A 267 9.12 -15.63 14.73
CA LYS A 267 9.06 -17.00 15.26
C LYS A 267 9.77 -18.00 14.33
N SER A 268 9.43 -17.96 13.03
CA SER A 268 9.99 -18.87 12.02
C SER A 268 11.51 -18.76 11.92
N VAL A 269 12.05 -17.53 11.98
CA VAL A 269 13.49 -17.32 11.98
C VAL A 269 14.09 -17.77 13.32
N TYR A 270 13.54 -17.34 14.46
CA TYR A 270 14.11 -17.67 15.78
C TYR A 270 14.18 -19.18 16.00
N GLU A 271 13.07 -19.88 15.82
CA GLU A 271 12.97 -21.33 16.02
C GLU A 271 13.67 -22.11 14.91
N GLY A 272 13.55 -21.65 13.66
CA GLY A 272 14.19 -22.29 12.52
C GLY A 272 15.72 -22.27 12.59
N LEU A 273 16.32 -21.24 13.19
CA LEU A 273 17.77 -21.14 13.39
C LEU A 273 18.32 -22.00 14.54
N LEU A 274 17.45 -22.57 15.39
CA LEU A 274 17.83 -23.49 16.47
C LEU A 274 17.92 -24.95 16.01
N VAL A 275 17.49 -25.25 14.78
CA VAL A 275 17.33 -26.61 14.28
C VAL A 275 18.03 -26.81 12.92
N PRO A 276 18.24 -28.06 12.46
CA PRO A 276 18.69 -28.34 11.11
C PRO A 276 17.80 -27.71 10.04
N PHE A 277 18.37 -27.39 8.88
CA PHE A 277 17.71 -26.61 7.83
C PHE A 277 16.35 -27.17 7.42
N ASP A 278 16.24 -28.47 7.14
CA ASP A 278 14.99 -29.11 6.72
C ASP A 278 13.90 -29.06 7.82
N THR A 279 14.32 -29.11 9.09
CA THR A 279 13.38 -28.90 10.22
C THR A 279 12.93 -27.45 10.29
N GLY A 280 13.83 -26.49 10.01
CA GLY A 280 13.50 -25.08 9.88
C GLY A 280 12.49 -24.80 8.77
N LEU A 281 12.63 -25.44 7.60
CA LEU A 281 11.63 -25.35 6.52
C LEU A 281 10.26 -25.87 6.98
N LYS A 282 10.23 -26.96 7.76
CA LYS A 282 8.97 -27.49 8.31
C LYS A 282 8.34 -26.55 9.35
N ILE A 283 9.15 -25.83 10.14
CA ILE A 283 8.66 -24.79 11.06
C ILE A 283 8.05 -23.62 10.27
N GLU A 284 8.72 -23.16 9.23
CA GLU A 284 8.19 -22.12 8.33
C GLU A 284 6.84 -22.54 7.74
N GLN A 285 6.76 -23.76 7.20
CA GLN A 285 5.54 -24.33 6.63
C GLN A 285 4.39 -24.36 7.64
N ARG A 286 4.66 -24.70 8.91
CA ARG A 286 3.66 -24.70 10.00
C ARG A 286 3.11 -23.30 10.24
N TYR A 287 3.99 -22.31 10.42
CA TYR A 287 3.56 -20.93 10.63
C TYR A 287 2.85 -20.36 9.40
N PHE A 288 3.28 -20.71 8.18
CA PHE A 288 2.63 -20.23 6.96
C PHE A 288 1.21 -20.80 6.85
N THR A 289 1.02 -22.07 7.21
CA THR A 289 -0.30 -22.72 7.32
C THR A 289 -1.19 -22.06 8.36
N GLU A 290 -0.64 -21.64 9.51
CA GLU A 290 -1.37 -20.88 10.53
C GLU A 290 -1.81 -19.51 9.98
N ILE A 291 -0.89 -18.76 9.37
CA ILE A 291 -1.16 -17.41 8.85
C ILE A 291 -2.25 -17.42 7.77
N LEU A 292 -2.25 -18.38 6.86
CA LEU A 292 -3.31 -18.51 5.85
C LEU A 292 -4.71 -18.70 6.45
N GLN A 293 -4.83 -19.12 7.70
CA GLN A 293 -6.12 -19.28 8.37
C GLN A 293 -6.58 -18.03 9.14
N THR A 294 -5.72 -17.03 9.27
CA THR A 294 -6.04 -15.79 9.98
C THR A 294 -7.02 -14.92 9.20
N THR A 295 -7.83 -14.15 9.92
CA THR A 295 -8.76 -13.19 9.28
C THR A 295 -7.97 -12.07 8.62
N GLU A 296 -6.90 -11.63 9.25
CA GLU A 296 -6.00 -10.58 8.80
C GLU A 296 -5.38 -10.91 7.45
N ALA A 297 -4.83 -12.13 7.27
CA ALA A 297 -4.28 -12.55 5.98
C ALA A 297 -5.35 -12.50 4.88
N GLY A 298 -6.54 -13.06 5.13
CA GLY A 298 -7.63 -13.05 4.15
C GLY A 298 -8.07 -11.64 3.74
N MET A 299 -8.23 -10.72 4.71
CA MET A 299 -8.65 -9.35 4.44
C MET A 299 -7.55 -8.51 3.78
N MET A 300 -6.29 -8.66 4.21
CA MET A 300 -5.16 -7.97 3.60
C MET A 300 -4.92 -8.43 2.16
N ILE A 301 -4.99 -9.73 1.85
CA ILE A 301 -4.86 -10.24 0.48
C ILE A 301 -5.95 -9.64 -0.40
N ARG A 302 -7.21 -9.67 0.04
CA ARG A 302 -8.36 -9.12 -0.69
C ARG A 302 -8.11 -7.66 -1.09
N SER A 303 -7.70 -6.81 -0.16
CA SER A 303 -7.64 -5.36 -0.39
C SER A 303 -6.29 -4.89 -0.92
N LEU A 304 -5.19 -5.27 -0.25
CA LEU A 304 -3.84 -4.78 -0.54
C LEU A 304 -3.16 -5.51 -1.69
N PHE A 305 -3.74 -6.62 -2.16
CA PHE A 305 -3.27 -7.31 -3.35
C PHE A 305 -4.34 -7.29 -4.46
N VAL A 306 -5.48 -7.97 -4.27
CA VAL A 306 -6.47 -8.17 -5.36
C VAL A 306 -7.10 -6.85 -5.79
N SER A 307 -7.80 -6.21 -4.85
CA SER A 307 -8.52 -4.95 -5.11
C SER A 307 -7.59 -3.85 -5.60
N LEU A 308 -6.43 -3.69 -4.97
CA LEU A 308 -5.43 -2.71 -5.36
C LEU A 308 -4.97 -2.90 -6.81
N GLN A 309 -4.69 -4.13 -7.22
CA GLN A 309 -4.28 -4.41 -8.60
C GLN A 309 -5.39 -4.13 -9.60
N GLU A 310 -6.62 -4.53 -9.31
CA GLU A 310 -7.78 -4.29 -10.17
C GLU A 310 -8.06 -2.79 -10.35
N LEU A 311 -8.05 -2.02 -9.26
CA LEU A 311 -8.21 -0.57 -9.30
C LEU A 311 -7.09 0.10 -10.09
N ASN A 312 -5.82 -0.31 -9.89
CA ASN A 312 -4.69 0.21 -10.66
C ASN A 312 -4.74 -0.15 -12.16
N LYS A 313 -5.37 -1.28 -12.52
CA LYS A 313 -5.64 -1.66 -13.91
C LYS A 313 -6.80 -0.87 -14.54
N GLY A 314 -7.52 -0.09 -13.74
CA GLY A 314 -8.63 0.74 -14.20
C GLY A 314 -9.97 0.03 -14.15
N ALA A 315 -10.23 -0.78 -13.11
CA ALA A 315 -11.51 -1.50 -12.93
C ALA A 315 -12.77 -0.63 -13.02
N ARG A 316 -12.65 0.69 -12.76
CA ARG A 316 -13.75 1.66 -12.80
C ARG A 316 -13.70 2.59 -14.01
N ARG A 317 -12.81 2.33 -14.97
CA ARG A 317 -12.73 3.10 -16.21
C ARG A 317 -13.87 2.70 -17.15
N PRO A 318 -14.65 3.67 -17.69
CA PRO A 318 -15.67 3.38 -18.69
C PRO A 318 -15.07 2.62 -19.90
N VAL A 319 -15.69 1.51 -20.27
CA VAL A 319 -15.15 0.59 -21.30
C VAL A 319 -15.27 1.15 -22.72
N ASP A 320 -16.31 1.95 -22.98
CA ASP A 320 -16.60 2.50 -24.31
C ASP A 320 -15.77 3.77 -24.64
N GLU A 321 -15.09 4.33 -23.64
CA GLU A 321 -14.26 5.53 -23.81
C GLU A 321 -12.86 5.18 -24.30
N LYS A 322 -12.39 5.84 -25.36
CA LYS A 322 -11.05 5.59 -25.90
C LYS A 322 -9.96 6.01 -24.90
N PRO A 323 -8.81 5.30 -24.82
CA PRO A 323 -7.67 5.72 -24.02
C PRO A 323 -7.22 7.14 -24.35
N THR A 324 -7.03 7.97 -23.33
CA THR A 324 -6.58 9.36 -23.50
C THR A 324 -5.05 9.41 -23.54
N ARG A 325 -4.50 9.95 -24.63
CA ARG A 325 -3.06 10.28 -24.71
C ARG A 325 -2.85 11.70 -24.18
N LEU A 326 -2.36 11.81 -22.95
CA LEU A 326 -2.12 13.07 -22.26
C LEU A 326 -0.84 13.73 -22.79
N LYS A 327 -0.97 14.86 -23.47
CA LYS A 327 0.13 15.61 -24.10
C LYS A 327 0.53 16.84 -23.30
N LYS A 328 -0.43 17.50 -22.65
CA LYS A 328 -0.21 18.69 -21.82
C LYS A 328 -1.24 18.73 -20.69
N ILE A 329 -0.76 19.01 -19.48
CA ILE A 329 -1.60 19.20 -18.28
C ILE A 329 -1.45 20.65 -17.79
N GLY A 330 -2.56 21.27 -17.38
CA GLY A 330 -2.52 22.52 -16.63
C GLY A 330 -2.69 22.27 -15.13
N VAL A 331 -1.97 23.01 -14.30
CA VAL A 331 -2.18 23.04 -12.84
C VAL A 331 -2.33 24.50 -12.43
N ILE A 332 -3.46 24.85 -11.82
CA ILE A 332 -3.76 26.22 -11.39
C ILE A 332 -3.59 26.33 -9.88
N GLY A 333 -2.69 27.21 -9.43
CA GLY A 333 -2.21 27.31 -8.07
C GLY A 333 -0.87 26.58 -7.91
N ALA A 334 0.20 27.32 -7.66
CA ALA A 334 1.57 26.83 -7.50
C ALA A 334 1.98 26.68 -6.02
N GLY A 335 1.01 26.75 -5.10
CA GLY A 335 1.20 26.43 -3.69
C GLY A 335 1.53 24.95 -3.45
N PHE A 336 1.57 24.55 -2.18
CA PHE A 336 2.05 23.23 -1.75
C PHE A 336 1.45 22.04 -2.53
N MET A 337 0.13 22.02 -2.73
CA MET A 337 -0.55 20.94 -3.47
C MET A 337 -0.24 20.98 -4.97
N GLY A 338 -0.40 22.14 -5.61
CA GLY A 338 -0.19 22.25 -7.05
C GLY A 338 1.26 22.04 -7.47
N ALA A 339 2.24 22.48 -6.67
CA ALA A 339 3.64 22.16 -6.88
C ALA A 339 3.91 20.65 -6.85
N GLY A 340 3.28 19.92 -5.91
CA GLY A 340 3.35 18.47 -5.83
C GLY A 340 2.68 17.77 -7.02
N ILE A 341 1.53 18.28 -7.49
CA ILE A 341 0.84 17.77 -8.69
C ILE A 341 1.70 17.98 -9.94
N ALA A 342 2.31 19.15 -10.08
CA ALA A 342 3.24 19.44 -11.18
C ALA A 342 4.45 18.49 -11.15
N TYR A 343 5.04 18.25 -9.97
CA TYR A 343 6.14 17.31 -9.81
C TYR A 343 5.78 15.88 -10.29
N VAL A 344 4.68 15.30 -9.80
CA VAL A 344 4.31 13.92 -10.15
C VAL A 344 3.91 13.79 -11.62
N THR A 345 3.34 14.86 -12.20
CA THR A 345 2.99 14.92 -13.62
C THR A 345 4.25 14.96 -14.50
N ALA A 346 5.19 15.85 -14.18
CA ALA A 346 6.47 15.95 -14.90
C ALA A 346 7.30 14.66 -14.76
N LYS A 347 7.27 14.01 -13.58
CA LYS A 347 7.96 12.73 -13.34
C LYS A 347 7.38 11.59 -14.17
N ALA A 348 6.12 11.67 -14.56
CA ALA A 348 5.49 10.74 -15.50
C ALA A 348 5.87 11.03 -16.97
N GLY A 349 6.66 12.07 -17.23
CA GLY A 349 7.08 12.49 -18.57
C GLY A 349 6.04 13.35 -19.29
N ILE A 350 5.07 13.91 -18.57
CA ILE A 350 3.98 14.71 -19.15
C ILE A 350 4.31 16.20 -18.95
N PRO A 351 4.36 17.00 -20.04
CA PRO A 351 4.49 18.46 -19.95
C PRO A 351 3.38 19.10 -19.10
N VAL A 352 3.75 20.01 -18.21
CA VAL A 352 2.84 20.70 -17.30
C VAL A 352 3.02 22.21 -17.34
N VAL A 353 1.91 22.93 -17.40
CA VAL A 353 1.84 24.38 -17.24
C VAL A 353 1.38 24.66 -15.80
N LEU A 354 2.25 25.24 -15.00
CA LEU A 354 2.00 25.57 -13.60
C LEU A 354 1.68 27.06 -13.47
N ILE A 355 0.43 27.35 -13.13
CA ILE A 355 -0.09 28.72 -13.05
C ILE A 355 -0.19 29.20 -11.62
N ASP A 356 0.18 30.45 -11.38
CA ASP A 356 -0.18 31.19 -10.17
C ASP A 356 -0.53 32.65 -10.50
N ARG A 357 -0.84 33.47 -9.50
CA ARG A 357 -1.21 34.88 -9.68
C ARG A 357 -0.08 35.72 -10.27
N ASP A 358 1.16 35.40 -9.95
CA ASP A 358 2.36 36.13 -10.36
C ASP A 358 3.52 35.15 -10.64
N GLN A 359 4.52 35.62 -11.41
CA GLN A 359 5.65 34.79 -11.83
C GLN A 359 6.46 34.25 -10.63
N GLU A 360 6.65 35.07 -9.59
CA GLU A 360 7.38 34.67 -8.38
C GLU A 360 6.71 33.46 -7.69
N SER A 361 5.39 33.48 -7.55
CA SER A 361 4.63 32.38 -6.95
C SER A 361 4.66 31.12 -7.81
N ALA A 362 4.56 31.26 -9.14
CA ALA A 362 4.69 30.14 -10.06
C ALA A 362 6.10 29.50 -10.02
N ASP A 363 7.15 30.32 -9.99
CA ASP A 363 8.54 29.88 -9.90
C ASP A 363 8.84 29.19 -8.56
N LYS A 364 8.26 29.66 -7.45
CA LYS A 364 8.33 28.96 -6.15
C LYS A 364 7.77 27.55 -6.23
N GLY A 365 6.65 27.36 -6.93
CA GLY A 365 6.08 26.03 -7.16
C GLY A 365 7.01 25.13 -7.99
N LYS A 366 7.65 25.67 -9.04
CA LYS A 366 8.66 24.93 -9.82
C LYS A 366 9.91 24.61 -8.99
N ALA A 367 10.35 25.51 -8.12
CA ALA A 367 11.50 25.31 -7.23
C ALA A 367 11.30 24.11 -6.28
N HIS A 368 10.05 23.84 -5.85
CA HIS A 368 9.75 22.64 -5.06
C HIS A 368 10.14 21.33 -5.79
N THR A 369 9.93 21.27 -7.11
CA THR A 369 10.36 20.11 -7.91
C THR A 369 11.89 19.99 -7.92
N ALA A 370 12.61 21.11 -8.04
CA ALA A 370 14.07 21.13 -8.00
C ALA A 370 14.60 20.59 -6.66
N ASP A 371 13.98 20.97 -5.54
CA ASP A 371 14.36 20.48 -4.22
C ASP A 371 14.16 18.98 -4.05
N LEU A 372 13.03 18.45 -4.53
CA LEU A 372 12.72 17.03 -4.44
C LEU A 372 13.71 16.18 -5.23
N ILE A 373 14.03 16.57 -6.47
CA ILE A 373 14.98 15.80 -7.28
C ILE A 373 16.42 15.95 -6.76
N THR A 374 16.81 17.12 -6.25
CA THR A 374 18.12 17.29 -5.59
C THR A 374 18.25 16.39 -4.36
N LYS A 375 17.19 16.16 -3.58
CA LYS A 375 17.20 15.18 -2.48
C LYS A 375 17.34 13.73 -2.96
N GLU A 376 16.79 13.38 -4.12
CA GLU A 376 16.99 12.04 -4.70
C GLU A 376 18.40 11.89 -5.28
N MET A 377 18.99 12.95 -5.83
CA MET A 377 20.41 12.97 -6.26
C MET A 377 21.35 12.77 -5.07
N GLN A 378 21.10 13.42 -3.94
CA GLN A 378 21.86 13.21 -2.69
C GLN A 378 21.79 11.77 -2.18
N LYS A 379 20.74 11.02 -2.55
CA LYS A 379 20.59 9.59 -2.26
C LYS A 379 21.13 8.68 -3.38
N GLY A 380 21.76 9.24 -4.41
CA GLY A 380 22.26 8.52 -5.57
C GLY A 380 21.18 7.93 -6.47
N ARG A 381 19.96 8.49 -6.47
CA ARG A 381 18.79 7.96 -7.20
C ARG A 381 18.40 8.77 -8.45
N ALA A 382 19.08 9.88 -8.70
CA ALA A 382 18.87 10.74 -9.87
C ALA A 382 20.19 11.43 -10.24
N THR A 383 20.30 11.91 -11.47
CA THR A 383 21.44 12.68 -12.01
C THR A 383 21.08 14.13 -12.30
N GLU A 384 22.07 14.98 -12.61
CA GLU A 384 21.80 16.37 -13.04
C GLU A 384 21.01 16.41 -14.34
N ALA A 385 21.30 15.51 -15.29
CA ALA A 385 20.54 15.39 -16.53
C ALA A 385 19.07 15.01 -16.28
N ASP A 386 18.79 14.15 -15.28
CA ASP A 386 17.40 13.84 -14.89
C ASP A 386 16.69 15.08 -14.32
N LYS A 387 17.40 15.92 -13.56
CA LYS A 387 16.89 17.18 -13.00
C LYS A 387 16.56 18.19 -14.09
N GLU A 388 17.47 18.43 -15.02
CA GLU A 388 17.24 19.35 -16.15
C GLU A 388 16.05 18.89 -17.00
N LYS A 389 16.00 17.59 -17.33
CA LYS A 389 14.88 17.00 -18.07
C LYS A 389 13.55 17.13 -17.33
N LEU A 390 13.54 16.93 -16.02
CA LEU A 390 12.32 17.05 -15.23
C LEU A 390 11.83 18.51 -15.19
N LEU A 391 12.74 19.46 -14.97
CA LEU A 391 12.40 20.88 -14.88
C LEU A 391 12.01 21.50 -16.23
N SER A 392 12.52 20.98 -17.35
CA SER A 392 12.15 21.44 -18.69
C SER A 392 10.71 21.06 -19.06
N LEU A 393 10.11 20.07 -18.39
CA LEU A 393 8.70 19.71 -18.56
C LEU A 393 7.74 20.66 -17.82
N ILE A 394 8.25 21.57 -16.98
CA ILE A 394 7.42 22.49 -16.17
C ILE A 394 7.54 23.91 -16.70
N THR A 395 6.47 24.44 -17.28
CA THR A 395 6.33 25.86 -17.64
C THR A 395 5.60 26.60 -16.51
N ALA A 396 6.34 27.36 -15.71
CA ALA A 396 5.78 28.18 -14.62
C ALA A 396 5.44 29.59 -15.14
N THR A 397 4.22 30.06 -14.96
CA THR A 397 3.74 31.32 -15.57
C THR A 397 2.47 31.85 -14.91
N PRO A 398 2.20 33.17 -14.91
CA PRO A 398 0.87 33.69 -14.57
C PRO A 398 -0.11 33.71 -15.75
N ASP A 399 0.35 33.41 -16.97
CA ASP A 399 -0.43 33.53 -18.19
C ASP A 399 -1.32 32.30 -18.44
N TYR A 400 -2.64 32.50 -18.38
CA TYR A 400 -3.62 31.45 -18.66
C TYR A 400 -3.62 31.02 -20.13
N ALA A 401 -3.18 31.85 -21.08
CA ALA A 401 -3.12 31.46 -22.49
C ALA A 401 -2.22 30.24 -22.72
N GLN A 402 -1.24 30.00 -21.85
CA GLN A 402 -0.38 28.81 -21.90
C GLN A 402 -1.14 27.48 -21.68
N LEU A 403 -2.36 27.52 -21.14
CA LEU A 403 -3.26 26.36 -21.03
C LEU A 403 -3.83 25.90 -22.37
N GLU A 404 -3.67 26.67 -23.45
CA GLU A 404 -4.15 26.25 -24.76
C GLU A 404 -3.56 24.89 -25.15
N GLY A 405 -4.46 24.00 -25.59
CA GLY A 405 -4.13 22.63 -25.98
C GLY A 405 -3.93 21.66 -24.82
N ALA A 406 -4.15 22.06 -23.56
CA ALA A 406 -4.18 21.12 -22.44
C ALA A 406 -5.36 20.13 -22.57
N ASP A 407 -5.09 18.85 -22.30
CA ASP A 407 -6.10 17.79 -22.31
C ASP A 407 -6.90 17.77 -21.00
N LEU A 408 -6.23 18.14 -19.91
CA LEU A 408 -6.77 18.21 -18.54
C LEU A 408 -6.14 19.41 -17.81
N VAL A 409 -6.98 20.15 -17.08
CA VAL A 409 -6.55 21.18 -16.12
C VAL A 409 -6.98 20.79 -14.72
N ILE A 410 -6.11 20.96 -13.74
CA ILE A 410 -6.36 20.67 -12.33
C ILE A 410 -6.22 21.96 -11.52
N GLU A 411 -7.30 22.40 -10.92
CA GLU A 411 -7.36 23.54 -10.03
C GLU A 411 -6.98 23.13 -8.60
N ALA A 412 -5.96 23.78 -8.04
CA ALA A 412 -5.41 23.58 -6.70
C ALA A 412 -5.17 24.94 -5.98
N VAL A 413 -6.07 25.90 -6.17
CA VAL A 413 -6.11 27.18 -5.45
C VAL A 413 -6.75 27.02 -4.07
N PHE A 414 -6.79 28.13 -3.30
CA PHE A 414 -7.37 28.15 -1.97
C PHE A 414 -8.80 27.58 -1.91
N GLU A 415 -9.14 27.01 -0.74
CA GLU A 415 -10.45 26.40 -0.46
C GLU A 415 -11.53 27.48 -0.24
N ASP A 416 -11.75 28.30 -1.25
CA ASP A 416 -12.72 29.39 -1.30
C ASP A 416 -13.51 29.33 -2.62
N ARG A 417 -14.84 29.50 -2.55
CA ARG A 417 -15.72 29.35 -3.71
C ARG A 417 -15.48 30.41 -4.77
N GLU A 418 -15.20 31.64 -4.36
CA GLU A 418 -15.02 32.76 -5.28
C GLU A 418 -13.68 32.66 -6.01
N VAL A 419 -12.61 32.31 -5.28
CA VAL A 419 -11.29 32.07 -5.89
C VAL A 419 -11.38 30.93 -6.92
N LYS A 420 -12.06 29.83 -6.59
CA LYS A 420 -12.27 28.70 -7.51
C LYS A 420 -13.14 29.05 -8.71
N ARG A 421 -14.16 29.89 -8.53
CA ARG A 421 -15.00 30.41 -9.62
C ARG A 421 -14.14 31.17 -10.63
N VAL A 422 -13.36 32.16 -10.17
CA VAL A 422 -12.50 32.98 -11.03
C VAL A 422 -11.47 32.13 -11.76
N ALA A 423 -10.85 31.15 -11.08
CA ALA A 423 -9.92 30.22 -11.72
C ALA A 423 -10.58 29.38 -12.83
N THR A 424 -11.80 28.89 -12.59
CA THR A 424 -12.57 28.11 -13.57
C THR A 424 -12.90 28.95 -14.80
N GLU A 425 -13.40 30.17 -14.62
CA GLU A 425 -13.80 31.05 -15.72
C GLU A 425 -12.60 31.41 -16.61
N LYS A 426 -11.49 31.84 -16.02
CA LYS A 426 -10.26 32.19 -16.76
C LYS A 426 -9.68 31.00 -17.52
N ALA A 427 -9.71 29.80 -16.94
CA ALA A 427 -9.24 28.60 -17.62
C ALA A 427 -10.16 28.24 -18.80
N GLU A 428 -11.48 28.31 -18.62
CA GLU A 428 -12.42 27.91 -19.67
C GLU A 428 -12.49 28.87 -20.86
N GLU A 429 -11.99 30.11 -20.74
CA GLU A 429 -11.84 31.05 -21.85
C GLU A 429 -10.83 30.58 -22.90
N VAL A 430 -9.80 29.85 -22.48
CA VAL A 430 -8.68 29.41 -23.36
C VAL A 430 -8.71 27.91 -23.67
N LEU A 431 -9.41 27.11 -22.86
CA LEU A 431 -9.48 25.67 -23.07
C LEU A 431 -10.38 25.30 -24.25
N LYS A 432 -9.98 24.28 -25.03
CA LYS A 432 -10.84 23.66 -26.06
C LYS A 432 -12.10 23.09 -25.42
N SER A 433 -13.25 23.14 -26.09
CA SER A 433 -14.53 22.62 -25.56
C SER A 433 -14.49 21.16 -25.12
N SER A 434 -13.56 20.36 -25.66
CA SER A 434 -13.34 18.95 -25.34
C SER A 434 -12.46 18.69 -24.12
N ALA A 435 -11.76 19.71 -23.59
CA ALA A 435 -10.83 19.58 -22.46
C ALA A 435 -11.59 19.36 -21.14
N VAL A 436 -10.97 18.58 -20.25
CA VAL A 436 -11.50 18.29 -18.90
C VAL A 436 -10.94 19.29 -17.90
N PHE A 437 -11.81 19.78 -17.02
CA PHE A 437 -11.44 20.62 -15.89
C PHE A 437 -11.69 19.84 -14.60
N ALA A 438 -10.68 19.77 -13.75
CA ALA A 438 -10.74 19.09 -12.47
C ALA A 438 -10.48 20.07 -11.31
N SER A 439 -11.18 19.88 -10.20
CA SER A 439 -10.84 20.56 -8.93
C SER A 439 -10.20 19.58 -7.94
N ASN A 440 -9.13 20.01 -7.28
CA ASN A 440 -8.45 19.34 -6.16
C ASN A 440 -9.07 19.76 -4.80
N THR A 441 -10.26 20.35 -4.77
CA THR A 441 -10.94 20.69 -3.51
C THR A 441 -11.10 19.47 -2.59
N SER A 442 -11.14 19.72 -1.28
CA SER A 442 -11.18 18.69 -0.24
C SER A 442 -12.52 18.60 0.49
N THR A 443 -13.30 19.69 0.46
CA THR A 443 -14.54 19.83 1.23
C THR A 443 -15.71 20.36 0.40
N LEU A 444 -15.44 21.13 -0.66
CA LEU A 444 -16.49 21.74 -1.47
C LEU A 444 -17.06 20.73 -2.47
N PRO A 445 -18.39 20.56 -2.55
CA PRO A 445 -18.99 19.65 -3.52
C PRO A 445 -18.72 20.07 -4.97
N ILE A 446 -18.28 19.12 -5.79
CA ILE A 446 -17.98 19.28 -7.22
C ILE A 446 -19.20 19.76 -7.99
N THR A 447 -20.40 19.25 -7.66
CA THR A 447 -21.66 19.68 -8.28
C THR A 447 -21.93 21.16 -8.05
N GLY A 448 -21.50 21.70 -6.90
CA GLY A 448 -21.62 23.13 -6.60
C GLY A 448 -20.66 23.97 -7.44
N LEU A 449 -19.39 23.54 -7.53
CA LEU A 449 -18.35 24.22 -8.31
C LEU A 449 -18.63 24.16 -9.82
N ALA A 450 -19.19 23.05 -10.32
CA ALA A 450 -19.49 22.88 -11.74
C ALA A 450 -20.60 23.82 -12.27
N LYS A 451 -21.33 24.54 -11.39
CA LYS A 451 -22.41 25.47 -11.83
C LYS A 451 -21.91 26.65 -12.65
N VAL A 452 -20.68 27.09 -12.40
CA VAL A 452 -20.06 28.23 -13.10
C VAL A 452 -19.34 27.81 -14.38
N SER A 453 -19.11 26.51 -14.55
CA SER A 453 -18.53 25.94 -15.78
C SER A 453 -19.51 26.07 -16.94
N LYS A 454 -19.02 26.52 -18.10
CA LYS A 454 -19.73 26.51 -19.38
C LYS A 454 -19.87 25.09 -19.94
N ARG A 455 -19.18 24.12 -19.35
CA ARG A 455 -19.01 22.73 -19.81
C ARG A 455 -19.07 21.73 -18.66
N PRO A 456 -20.16 21.71 -17.86
CA PRO A 456 -20.24 20.90 -16.63
C PRO A 456 -20.11 19.38 -16.87
N LYS A 457 -20.30 18.89 -18.10
CA LYS A 457 -20.04 17.50 -18.48
C LYS A 457 -18.56 17.11 -18.41
N ASN A 458 -17.67 18.08 -18.58
CA ASN A 458 -16.21 17.90 -18.53
C ASN A 458 -15.62 18.37 -17.20
N PHE A 459 -16.46 18.66 -16.20
CA PHE A 459 -16.03 19.08 -14.87
C PHE A 459 -16.04 17.88 -13.92
N ILE A 460 -14.94 17.66 -13.19
CA ILE A 460 -14.76 16.49 -12.30
C ILE A 460 -13.95 16.89 -11.06
N GLY A 461 -13.95 16.09 -10.00
CA GLY A 461 -12.97 16.21 -8.92
C GLY A 461 -11.78 15.29 -9.13
N ILE A 462 -10.58 15.77 -8.87
CA ILE A 462 -9.35 14.95 -8.75
C ILE A 462 -8.65 15.41 -7.47
N HIS A 463 -9.00 14.76 -6.37
CA HIS A 463 -8.55 15.11 -5.03
C HIS A 463 -7.31 14.30 -4.65
N PHE A 464 -6.20 15.00 -4.50
CA PHE A 464 -4.92 14.47 -4.04
C PHE A 464 -4.77 14.65 -2.53
N PHE A 465 -4.01 13.73 -1.92
CA PHE A 465 -3.66 13.80 -0.50
C PHE A 465 -2.24 14.34 -0.29
N SER A 466 -2.07 15.15 0.74
CA SER A 466 -0.79 15.76 1.11
C SER A 466 0.09 14.81 1.93
N PRO A 467 1.41 14.73 1.67
CA PRO A 467 2.14 15.31 0.54
C PRO A 467 1.95 14.52 -0.77
N VAL A 468 1.73 15.22 -1.89
CA VAL A 468 1.37 14.60 -3.18
C VAL A 468 2.46 13.66 -3.72
N ASP A 469 3.74 13.92 -3.44
CA ASP A 469 4.86 13.08 -3.86
C ASP A 469 4.94 11.73 -3.12
N LYS A 470 4.25 11.60 -1.97
CA LYS A 470 4.29 10.41 -1.10
C LYS A 470 2.98 9.64 -1.06
N MET A 471 1.85 10.35 -1.06
CA MET A 471 0.54 9.73 -0.93
C MET A 471 0.13 9.08 -2.26
N MET A 472 -0.27 7.81 -2.21
CA MET A 472 -0.55 7.03 -3.43
C MET A 472 -1.98 7.16 -3.93
N LEU A 473 -2.93 7.46 -3.04
CA LEU A 473 -4.34 7.56 -3.40
C LEU A 473 -4.65 8.87 -4.14
N VAL A 474 -5.56 8.80 -5.11
CA VAL A 474 -6.29 9.95 -5.66
C VAL A 474 -7.78 9.60 -5.65
N GLU A 475 -8.60 10.49 -5.09
CA GLU A 475 -10.04 10.36 -5.09
C GLU A 475 -10.61 11.13 -6.29
N VAL A 476 -11.31 10.44 -7.18
CA VAL A 476 -11.93 10.97 -8.40
C VAL A 476 -13.42 11.14 -8.16
N ILE A 477 -13.91 12.38 -8.18
CA ILE A 477 -15.24 12.71 -7.71
C ILE A 477 -16.17 13.05 -8.87
N LEU A 478 -17.28 12.33 -8.95
CA LEU A 478 -18.33 12.52 -9.95
C LEU A 478 -19.34 13.55 -9.45
N GLY A 479 -19.34 14.73 -10.07
CA GLY A 479 -20.45 15.67 -9.95
C GLY A 479 -21.68 15.17 -10.70
N LYS A 480 -22.87 15.71 -10.40
CA LYS A 480 -24.14 15.25 -11.01
C LYS A 480 -24.18 15.26 -12.54
N LYS A 481 -23.35 16.09 -13.19
CA LYS A 481 -23.29 16.22 -14.66
C LYS A 481 -22.03 15.64 -15.27
N THR A 482 -21.08 15.14 -14.47
CA THR A 482 -19.81 14.61 -14.95
C THR A 482 -20.04 13.46 -15.92
N SER A 483 -19.38 13.50 -17.08
CA SER A 483 -19.50 12.47 -18.12
C SER A 483 -18.50 11.33 -17.95
N ASP A 484 -18.80 10.19 -18.57
CA ASP A 484 -17.90 9.04 -18.65
C ASP A 484 -16.55 9.41 -19.30
N LYS A 485 -16.57 10.27 -20.32
CA LYS A 485 -15.35 10.82 -20.91
C LYS A 485 -14.47 11.54 -19.89
N ALA A 486 -15.07 12.39 -19.04
CA ALA A 486 -14.31 13.11 -18.01
C ALA A 486 -13.71 12.15 -16.97
N LEU A 487 -14.48 11.13 -16.57
CA LEU A 487 -14.02 10.06 -15.70
C LEU A 487 -12.87 9.27 -16.34
N ALA A 488 -12.98 8.89 -17.60
CA ALA A 488 -11.95 8.15 -18.33
C ALA A 488 -10.63 8.94 -18.41
N VAL A 489 -10.69 10.24 -18.72
CA VAL A 489 -9.51 11.13 -18.74
C VAL A 489 -8.87 11.22 -17.36
N ALA A 490 -9.66 11.39 -16.30
CA ALA A 490 -9.14 11.48 -14.93
C ALA A 490 -8.45 10.17 -14.50
N LEU A 491 -9.08 9.02 -14.77
CA LEU A 491 -8.51 7.70 -14.44
C LEU A 491 -7.24 7.39 -15.27
N ASP A 492 -7.22 7.76 -16.54
CA ASP A 492 -6.04 7.63 -17.41
C ASP A 492 -4.88 8.49 -16.88
N TYR A 493 -5.17 9.72 -16.41
CA TYR A 493 -4.18 10.59 -15.79
C TYR A 493 -3.63 10.02 -14.48
N VAL A 494 -4.49 9.58 -13.56
CA VAL A 494 -4.06 8.99 -12.29
C VAL A 494 -3.17 7.76 -12.50
N ARG A 495 -3.51 6.92 -13.49
CA ARG A 495 -2.68 5.76 -13.89
C ARG A 495 -1.34 6.17 -14.49
N ALA A 496 -1.33 7.19 -15.36
CA ALA A 496 -0.11 7.69 -15.99
C ALA A 496 0.91 8.19 -14.95
N ILE A 497 0.44 8.85 -13.88
CA ILE A 497 1.28 9.29 -12.77
C ILE A 497 1.54 8.20 -11.72
N LYS A 498 1.17 6.94 -12.01
CA LYS A 498 1.38 5.75 -11.17
C LYS A 498 0.77 5.87 -9.77
N LYS A 499 -0.38 6.53 -9.66
CA LYS A 499 -1.19 6.60 -8.44
C LYS A 499 -2.38 5.65 -8.51
N THR A 500 -3.02 5.42 -7.37
CA THR A 500 -4.19 4.54 -7.25
C THR A 500 -5.46 5.38 -7.22
N PRO A 501 -6.36 5.25 -8.22
CA PRO A 501 -7.63 5.94 -8.21
C PRO A 501 -8.67 5.21 -7.37
N ILE A 502 -9.56 5.98 -6.74
CA ILE A 502 -10.90 5.54 -6.32
C ILE A 502 -11.94 6.52 -6.89
N VAL A 503 -13.12 6.04 -7.24
CA VAL A 503 -14.20 6.82 -7.81
C VAL A 503 -15.33 6.95 -6.80
N VAL A 504 -15.75 8.18 -6.52
CA VAL A 504 -16.82 8.47 -5.56
C VAL A 504 -17.80 9.47 -6.13
N ASN A 505 -19.06 9.37 -5.75
CA ASN A 505 -20.06 10.38 -6.08
C ASN A 505 -19.93 11.59 -5.15
N ASP A 506 -20.29 12.75 -5.68
CA ASP A 506 -20.13 14.02 -5.00
C ASP A 506 -20.98 14.15 -3.72
N THR A 507 -20.31 14.50 -2.64
CA THR A 507 -20.90 14.91 -1.37
C THR A 507 -19.92 15.82 -0.63
N ARG A 508 -20.36 16.48 0.44
CA ARG A 508 -19.43 17.24 1.30
C ARG A 508 -18.42 16.29 1.94
N GLY A 509 -17.12 16.53 1.70
CA GLY A 509 -16.04 15.72 2.24
C GLY A 509 -15.89 14.33 1.61
N PHE A 510 -16.59 14.07 0.50
CA PHE A 510 -16.46 12.85 -0.31
C PHE A 510 -16.53 11.57 0.52
N TYR A 511 -15.63 10.60 0.29
CA TYR A 511 -15.53 9.40 1.12
C TYR A 511 -14.48 9.57 2.22
N VAL A 512 -13.26 9.93 1.83
CA VAL A 512 -12.11 9.88 2.74
C VAL A 512 -12.28 10.87 3.89
N ASN A 513 -12.59 12.13 3.59
CA ASN A 513 -12.70 13.14 4.64
C ASN A 513 -13.89 12.89 5.56
N ARG A 514 -15.00 12.33 5.05
CA ARG A 514 -16.10 11.87 5.92
C ARG A 514 -15.62 10.87 6.97
N CYS A 515 -14.81 9.88 6.57
CA CYS A 515 -14.24 8.88 7.48
C CYS A 515 -13.25 9.50 8.48
N VAL A 516 -12.32 10.35 8.02
CA VAL A 516 -11.32 11.01 8.87
C VAL A 516 -11.99 11.94 9.90
N LEU A 517 -13.06 12.63 9.53
CA LEU A 517 -13.80 13.48 10.45
C LEU A 517 -14.48 12.67 11.56
N ARG A 518 -14.95 11.43 11.30
CA ARG A 518 -15.46 10.55 12.36
C ARG A 518 -14.37 10.13 13.34
N TYR A 519 -13.17 9.84 12.83
CA TYR A 519 -12.02 9.52 13.67
C TYR A 519 -11.66 10.67 14.63
N MET A 520 -11.62 11.91 14.11
CA MET A 520 -11.37 13.10 14.93
C MET A 520 -12.51 13.40 15.90
N SER A 521 -13.76 13.31 15.43
CA SER A 521 -14.95 13.57 16.24
C SER A 521 -15.03 12.62 17.44
N GLU A 522 -14.67 11.35 17.25
CA GLU A 522 -14.67 10.38 18.35
C GLU A 522 -13.56 10.64 19.37
N ALA A 523 -12.42 11.18 18.95
CA ALA A 523 -11.39 11.66 19.87
C ALA A 523 -11.87 12.87 20.69
N TYR A 524 -12.66 13.77 20.08
CA TYR A 524 -13.26 14.88 20.82
C TYR A 524 -14.30 14.38 21.82
N ASN A 525 -15.13 13.39 21.45
CA ASN A 525 -16.04 12.73 22.39
C ASN A 525 -15.28 12.17 23.59
N MET A 526 -14.22 11.40 23.35
CA MET A 526 -13.38 10.84 24.42
C MET A 526 -12.74 11.93 25.31
N LEU A 527 -12.25 13.05 24.74
CA LEU A 527 -11.71 14.16 25.51
C LEU A 527 -12.77 14.81 26.40
N VAL A 528 -13.95 15.08 25.84
CA VAL A 528 -15.09 15.68 26.57
C VAL A 528 -15.60 14.75 27.67
N GLU A 529 -15.55 13.45 27.45
CA GLU A 529 -15.87 12.41 28.44
C GLU A 529 -14.79 12.26 29.53
N GLY A 530 -13.64 12.94 29.40
CA GLY A 530 -12.57 12.90 30.39
C GLY A 530 -11.55 11.77 30.21
N VAL A 531 -11.51 11.11 29.05
CA VAL A 531 -10.47 10.10 28.75
C VAL A 531 -9.11 10.82 28.64
N PRO A 532 -8.06 10.37 29.34
CA PRO A 532 -6.75 10.99 29.24
C PRO A 532 -6.23 11.00 27.80
N ALA A 533 -5.79 12.17 27.31
CA ALA A 533 -5.35 12.36 25.92
C ALA A 533 -4.25 11.37 25.48
N ALA A 534 -3.37 10.96 26.41
CA ALA A 534 -2.35 9.96 26.14
C ALA A 534 -2.95 8.57 25.84
N MET A 535 -4.04 8.19 26.49
CA MET A 535 -4.74 6.93 26.21
C MET A 535 -5.46 6.99 24.86
N ILE A 536 -6.10 8.12 24.52
CA ILE A 536 -6.74 8.35 23.21
C ILE A 536 -5.73 8.14 22.07
N GLU A 537 -4.57 8.81 22.15
CA GLU A 537 -3.52 8.74 21.15
C GLU A 537 -2.91 7.34 21.00
N ASN A 538 -2.60 6.68 22.11
CA ASN A 538 -1.97 5.37 22.08
C ASN A 538 -2.97 4.26 21.74
N ALA A 539 -4.23 4.34 22.19
CA ALA A 539 -5.27 3.38 21.82
C ALA A 539 -5.51 3.39 20.31
N ALA A 540 -5.54 4.56 19.67
CA ALA A 540 -5.65 4.65 18.23
C ALA A 540 -4.47 4.00 17.49
N ARG A 541 -3.23 4.22 17.94
CA ARG A 541 -2.05 3.55 17.37
C ARG A 541 -2.09 2.04 17.59
N MET A 542 -2.48 1.60 18.78
CA MET A 542 -2.70 0.19 19.11
C MET A 542 -3.86 -0.43 18.31
N ALA A 543 -4.83 0.36 17.87
CA ALA A 543 -5.88 -0.06 16.94
C ALA A 543 -5.38 -0.25 15.51
N GLY A 544 -4.18 0.24 15.19
CA GLY A 544 -3.53 0.15 13.88
C GLY A 544 -3.51 1.45 13.09
N MET A 545 -3.92 2.58 13.67
CA MET A 545 -3.84 3.88 13.02
C MET A 545 -2.39 4.40 13.02
N PRO A 546 -1.89 5.01 11.93
CA PRO A 546 -0.49 5.45 11.83
C PRO A 546 -0.19 6.66 12.74
N VAL A 547 -1.20 7.50 12.97
CA VAL A 547 -1.10 8.73 13.77
C VAL A 547 -2.33 8.79 14.67
N GLY A 548 -2.15 9.20 15.92
CA GLY A 548 -3.30 9.39 16.82
C GLY A 548 -4.14 10.61 16.39
N PRO A 549 -5.41 10.66 16.81
CA PRO A 549 -6.39 11.56 16.20
C PRO A 549 -6.16 13.04 16.53
N LEU A 550 -5.63 13.35 17.71
CA LEU A 550 -5.36 14.74 18.13
C LEU A 550 -4.12 15.27 17.42
N ALA A 551 -3.08 14.45 17.34
CA ALA A 551 -1.89 14.73 16.54
C ALA A 551 -2.26 14.92 15.06
N LEU A 552 -3.16 14.09 14.51
CA LEU A 552 -3.62 14.23 13.13
C LEU A 552 -4.31 15.58 12.91
N ASN A 553 -5.18 16.01 13.82
CA ASN A 553 -5.82 17.33 13.70
C ASN A 553 -4.79 18.48 13.80
N ASP A 554 -3.74 18.34 14.61
CA ASP A 554 -2.66 19.32 14.65
C ASP A 554 -1.89 19.40 13.32
N GLU A 555 -1.68 18.27 12.63
CA GLU A 555 -1.04 18.26 11.30
C GLU A 555 -1.93 18.94 10.24
N THR A 556 -3.26 18.77 10.30
CA THR A 556 -4.21 19.43 9.40
C THR A 556 -4.49 20.89 9.74
N ALA A 557 -4.23 21.26 11.00
CA ALA A 557 -4.51 22.54 11.65
C ALA A 557 -5.93 22.67 12.25
N ILE A 558 -5.97 23.03 13.53
CA ILE A 558 -7.19 23.17 14.34
C ILE A 558 -8.01 24.38 13.88
N ASP A 559 -7.35 25.45 13.42
CA ASP A 559 -8.02 26.64 12.88
C ASP A 559 -8.81 26.33 11.59
N LEU A 560 -8.31 25.41 10.77
CA LEU A 560 -9.04 24.88 9.62
C LEU A 560 -10.26 24.08 10.07
N SER A 561 -10.09 23.19 11.06
CA SER A 561 -11.21 22.46 11.67
C SER A 561 -12.30 23.40 12.19
N GLN A 562 -11.94 24.50 12.86
CA GLN A 562 -12.89 25.53 13.30
C GLN A 562 -13.68 26.13 12.12
N LYS A 563 -13.00 26.48 11.02
CA LYS A 563 -13.65 27.01 9.81
C LYS A 563 -14.60 25.99 9.19
N ILE A 564 -14.21 24.71 9.11
CA ILE A 564 -15.04 23.63 8.58
C ILE A 564 -16.30 23.44 9.44
N LEU A 565 -16.18 23.46 10.77
CA LEU A 565 -17.33 23.34 11.67
C LEU A 565 -18.30 24.50 11.48
N LYS A 566 -17.79 25.74 11.44
CA LYS A 566 -18.61 26.95 11.20
C LYS A 566 -19.30 26.94 9.84
N ALA A 567 -18.58 26.56 8.78
CA ALA A 567 -19.17 26.40 7.45
C ALA A 567 -20.24 25.31 7.42
N THR A 568 -20.01 24.19 8.10
CA THR A 568 -20.99 23.08 8.18
C THR A 568 -22.25 23.50 8.92
N LEU A 569 -22.13 24.25 10.01
CA LEU A 569 -23.28 24.82 10.72
C LEU A 569 -24.06 25.81 9.84
N ALA A 570 -23.37 26.64 9.07
CA ALA A 570 -24.00 27.59 8.15
C ALA A 570 -24.76 26.87 7.02
N ASP A 571 -24.19 25.79 6.48
CA ASP A 571 -24.75 25.08 5.32
C ASP A 571 -25.84 24.05 5.69
N LEU A 572 -25.72 23.37 6.84
CA LEU A 572 -26.56 22.23 7.23
C LEU A 572 -27.38 22.46 8.52
N GLY A 573 -27.14 23.59 9.19
CA GLY A 573 -27.86 23.99 10.41
C GLY A 573 -27.25 23.48 11.73
N PRO A 574 -27.80 23.91 12.88
CA PRO A 574 -27.20 23.70 14.21
C PRO A 574 -27.05 22.24 14.65
N LYS A 575 -27.84 21.31 14.09
CA LYS A 575 -27.81 19.89 14.44
C LYS A 575 -26.75 19.09 13.67
N ALA A 576 -26.07 19.73 12.72
CA ALA A 576 -25.09 19.06 11.85
C ALA A 576 -23.76 18.76 12.55
N VAL A 577 -23.48 19.43 13.66
CA VAL A 577 -22.24 19.31 14.44
C VAL A 577 -22.59 19.18 15.92
N ASP A 578 -21.82 18.40 16.66
CA ASP A 578 -21.94 18.34 18.12
C ASP A 578 -21.48 19.69 18.75
N PRO A 579 -22.34 20.40 19.51
CA PRO A 579 -21.96 21.66 20.14
C PRO A 579 -20.72 21.56 21.03
N ARG A 580 -20.48 20.40 21.65
CA ARG A 580 -19.31 20.16 22.52
C ARG A 580 -18.00 20.19 21.72
N HIS A 581 -18.04 19.79 20.45
CA HIS A 581 -16.86 19.84 19.57
C HIS A 581 -16.56 21.28 19.15
N VAL A 582 -17.61 22.07 18.88
CA VAL A 582 -17.47 23.51 18.59
C VAL A 582 -16.84 24.21 19.77
N GLU A 583 -17.34 23.97 20.98
CA GLU A 583 -16.79 24.54 22.22
C GLU A 583 -15.32 24.18 22.43
N LEU A 584 -14.96 22.90 22.29
CA LEU A 584 -13.57 22.45 22.42
C LEU A 584 -12.64 23.15 21.42
N VAL A 585 -13.02 23.18 20.15
CA VAL A 585 -12.21 23.77 19.08
C VAL A 585 -12.13 25.29 19.23
N ASP A 586 -13.22 25.96 19.61
CA ASP A 586 -13.24 27.39 19.87
C ASP A 586 -12.37 27.77 21.08
N LYS A 587 -12.41 27.01 22.19
CA LYS A 587 -11.50 27.23 23.33
C LYS A 587 -10.04 27.13 22.91
N LEU A 588 -9.68 26.06 22.19
CA LEU A 588 -8.31 25.87 21.73
C LEU A 588 -7.83 27.02 20.85
N VAL A 589 -8.63 27.43 19.86
CA VAL A 589 -8.23 28.45 18.87
C VAL A 589 -8.32 29.87 19.43
N ASN A 590 -9.42 30.22 20.10
CA ASN A 590 -9.73 31.60 20.47
C ASN A 590 -9.18 31.97 21.85
N GLU A 591 -9.23 31.05 22.82
CA GLU A 591 -8.81 31.34 24.20
C GLU A 591 -7.33 30.97 24.44
N PHE A 592 -6.90 29.81 23.94
CA PHE A 592 -5.54 29.31 24.17
C PHE A 592 -4.57 29.57 23.00
N ASP A 593 -5.05 30.11 21.88
CA ASP A 593 -4.29 30.36 20.65
C ASP A 593 -3.51 29.11 20.16
N ARG A 594 -4.18 27.96 20.18
CA ARG A 594 -3.62 26.64 19.77
C ARG A 594 -4.23 26.25 18.43
N LYS A 595 -3.49 26.49 17.36
CA LYS A 595 -3.95 26.38 15.95
C LYS A 595 -3.41 25.15 15.22
N GLY A 596 -2.51 24.38 15.84
CA GLY A 596 -1.91 23.17 15.29
C GLY A 596 -0.40 23.30 15.05
N ARG A 597 0.17 22.30 14.37
CA ARG A 597 1.63 22.12 14.24
C ARG A 597 2.33 23.29 13.56
N LYS A 598 1.73 23.87 12.51
CA LYS A 598 2.29 25.02 11.77
C LYS A 598 2.52 26.24 12.67
N ASN A 599 1.78 26.35 13.77
CA ASN A 599 1.86 27.44 14.75
C ASN A 599 2.67 27.04 15.99
N GLY A 600 3.29 25.87 16.02
CA GLY A 600 4.07 25.37 17.16
C GLY A 600 3.25 24.85 18.34
N LYS A 601 1.91 25.02 18.34
CA LYS A 601 1.01 24.62 19.43
C LYS A 601 -0.39 24.25 18.94
N GLY A 602 -0.87 23.08 19.35
CA GLY A 602 -2.19 22.49 19.07
C GLY A 602 -2.62 21.60 20.24
N PHE A 603 -3.20 20.42 20.04
CA PHE A 603 -3.32 19.43 21.13
C PHE A 603 -1.94 19.03 21.70
N TYR A 604 -0.90 19.15 20.89
CA TYR A 604 0.51 19.01 21.25
C TYR A 604 1.23 20.35 21.33
N ASP A 605 2.27 20.40 22.13
CA ASP A 605 3.34 21.40 22.02
C ASP A 605 4.43 20.88 21.07
N TYR A 606 4.87 21.73 20.13
CA TYR A 606 5.88 21.42 19.12
C TYR A 606 7.11 22.31 19.29
N PRO A 607 7.97 22.04 20.29
CA PRO A 607 9.17 22.82 20.51
C PRO A 607 10.18 22.67 19.37
N ALA A 608 11.09 23.64 19.24
CA ALA A 608 12.21 23.53 18.33
C ALA A 608 13.06 22.29 18.67
N LYS A 609 13.65 21.68 17.64
CA LYS A 609 14.58 20.56 17.83
C LYS A 609 15.76 20.99 18.72
N PRO A 610 16.28 20.10 19.58
CA PRO A 610 16.08 18.64 19.62
C PRO A 610 14.90 18.16 20.47
N ALA A 611 14.14 19.07 21.11
CA ALA A 611 13.03 18.69 21.97
C ALA A 611 11.93 17.96 21.17
N LYS A 612 11.31 16.94 21.78
CA LYS A 612 10.24 16.15 21.17
C LYS A 612 8.88 16.79 21.44
N LYS A 613 7.96 16.64 20.48
CA LYS A 613 6.56 17.01 20.70
C LYS A 613 5.99 16.23 21.88
N HIS A 614 5.10 16.86 22.65
CA HIS A 614 4.41 16.25 23.78
C HIS A 614 2.99 16.81 23.87
N LEU A 615 2.08 16.06 24.49
CA LEU A 615 0.70 16.52 24.69
C LEU A 615 0.70 17.75 25.58
N TRP A 616 -0.15 18.73 25.25
CA TRP A 616 -0.27 19.95 26.01
C TRP A 616 -0.81 19.64 27.42
N PRO A 617 -0.10 20.02 28.51
CA PRO A 617 -0.54 19.70 29.87
C PRO A 617 -1.92 20.24 30.23
N GLY A 618 -2.36 21.35 29.62
CA GLY A 618 -3.67 21.95 29.88
C GLY A 618 -4.87 21.13 29.41
N LEU A 619 -4.67 20.11 28.56
CA LEU A 619 -5.75 19.22 28.12
C LEU A 619 -6.46 18.52 29.28
N LYS A 620 -5.72 18.21 30.35
CA LYS A 620 -6.25 17.52 31.54
C LYS A 620 -7.20 18.42 32.35
N ASP A 621 -7.08 19.74 32.20
CA ASP A 621 -7.82 20.74 32.97
C ASP A 621 -9.08 21.20 32.23
N LEU A 622 -9.25 20.82 30.95
CA LEU A 622 -10.44 21.16 30.15
C LEU A 622 -11.71 20.43 30.60
N TYR A 623 -11.56 19.18 31.08
CA TYR A 623 -12.67 18.33 31.51
C TYR A 623 -12.26 17.46 32.71
N PRO A 624 -13.19 17.08 33.60
CA PRO A 624 -12.91 16.15 34.69
C PRO A 624 -12.32 14.84 34.17
N GLN A 625 -11.13 14.47 34.65
CA GLN A 625 -10.43 13.27 34.16
C GLN A 625 -11.01 11.99 34.76
N GLN A 626 -11.19 10.97 33.92
CA GLN A 626 -11.49 9.61 34.36
C GLN A 626 -10.24 8.96 34.98
N ASN A 627 -10.46 7.97 35.84
CA ASN A 627 -9.36 7.15 36.37
C ASN A 627 -8.79 6.25 35.25
N PRO A 628 -7.50 6.42 34.84
CA PRO A 628 -6.88 5.63 33.78
C PRO A 628 -6.96 4.12 33.99
N ASP A 629 -6.86 3.65 35.25
CA ASP A 629 -6.84 2.22 35.60
C ASP A 629 -8.20 1.54 35.39
N LYS A 630 -9.28 2.33 35.21
CA LYS A 630 -10.64 1.82 34.98
C LYS A 630 -11.05 1.85 33.50
N ILE A 631 -10.20 2.38 32.63
CA ILE A 631 -10.54 2.55 31.21
C ILE A 631 -10.13 1.30 30.42
N ASP A 632 -11.10 0.70 29.73
CA ASP A 632 -10.82 -0.43 28.84
C ASP A 632 -10.20 0.06 27.51
N VAL A 633 -8.90 -0.18 27.33
CA VAL A 633 -8.16 0.16 26.11
C VAL A 633 -8.74 -0.56 24.89
N LYS A 634 -9.29 -1.78 25.04
CA LYS A 634 -9.93 -2.50 23.94
C LYS A 634 -11.16 -1.74 23.45
N GLU A 635 -11.99 -1.26 24.38
CA GLU A 635 -13.17 -0.47 24.03
C GLU A 635 -12.77 0.85 23.33
N LEU A 636 -11.69 1.52 23.76
CA LEU A 636 -11.17 2.70 23.04
C LEU A 636 -10.76 2.38 21.60
N LYS A 637 -10.07 1.24 21.37
CA LYS A 637 -9.72 0.78 20.02
C LYS A 637 -10.98 0.54 19.18
N GLU A 638 -11.98 -0.14 19.74
CA GLU A 638 -13.25 -0.45 19.07
C GLU A 638 -14.02 0.81 18.72
N ARG A 639 -14.10 1.81 19.62
CA ARG A 639 -14.74 3.10 19.34
C ARG A 639 -14.18 3.75 18.07
N PHE A 640 -12.85 3.79 17.91
CA PHE A 640 -12.23 4.34 16.70
C PHE A 640 -12.50 3.51 15.45
N LEU A 641 -12.31 2.20 15.49
CA LEU A 641 -12.47 1.37 14.29
C LEU A 641 -13.94 1.31 13.84
N VAL A 642 -14.87 1.16 14.79
CA VAL A 642 -16.29 1.00 14.51
C VAL A 642 -16.91 2.30 13.99
N THR A 643 -16.59 3.48 14.56
CA THR A 643 -17.17 4.75 14.10
C THR A 643 -16.80 5.06 12.65
N ILE A 644 -15.56 4.75 12.25
CA ILE A 644 -15.06 4.93 10.87
C ILE A 644 -15.70 3.90 9.94
N ALA A 645 -15.72 2.62 10.33
CA ALA A 645 -16.31 1.55 9.52
C ALA A 645 -17.82 1.74 9.30
N LEU A 646 -18.54 2.26 10.30
CA LEU A 646 -19.94 2.64 10.16
C LEU A 646 -20.14 3.78 9.16
N GLU A 647 -19.24 4.76 9.11
CA GLU A 647 -19.31 5.80 8.08
C GLU A 647 -19.06 5.24 6.68
N ALA A 648 -18.12 4.30 6.55
CA ALA A 648 -17.91 3.57 5.30
C ALA A 648 -19.19 2.82 4.86
N ALA A 649 -19.89 2.17 5.79
CA ALA A 649 -21.17 1.52 5.51
C ALA A 649 -22.26 2.51 5.10
N ARG A 650 -22.31 3.71 5.71
CA ARG A 650 -23.26 4.78 5.34
C ARG A 650 -22.99 5.31 3.95
N VAL A 651 -21.74 5.58 3.58
CA VAL A 651 -21.43 6.07 2.22
C VAL A 651 -21.75 5.03 1.13
N MET A 652 -21.68 3.73 1.46
CA MET A 652 -22.15 2.66 0.56
C MET A 652 -23.67 2.67 0.42
N GLU A 653 -24.42 2.84 1.53
CA GLU A 653 -25.89 2.95 1.53
C GLU A 653 -26.37 4.19 0.75
N GLU A 654 -25.68 5.32 0.92
CA GLU A 654 -25.96 6.58 0.24
C GLU A 654 -25.55 6.55 -1.25
N GLY A 655 -24.87 5.51 -1.72
CA GLY A 655 -24.37 5.39 -3.08
C GLY A 655 -23.22 6.35 -3.40
N ILE A 656 -22.52 6.87 -2.39
CA ILE A 656 -21.33 7.71 -2.57
C ILE A 656 -20.15 6.87 -3.03
N VAL A 657 -19.92 5.76 -2.35
CA VAL A 657 -19.03 4.71 -2.83
C VAL A 657 -19.92 3.58 -3.33
N THR A 658 -19.64 3.09 -4.53
CA THR A 658 -20.47 2.05 -5.18
C THR A 658 -19.75 0.72 -5.30
N ASP A 659 -18.44 0.68 -5.00
CA ASP A 659 -17.60 -0.51 -5.08
C ASP A 659 -16.81 -0.66 -3.78
N PRO A 660 -16.97 -1.78 -3.05
CA PRO A 660 -16.34 -1.95 -1.74
C PRO A 660 -14.80 -1.96 -1.82
N ARG A 661 -14.23 -2.32 -2.98
CA ARG A 661 -12.78 -2.28 -3.21
C ARG A 661 -12.22 -0.88 -3.04
N GLU A 662 -12.97 0.13 -3.48
CA GLU A 662 -12.59 1.54 -3.39
C GLU A 662 -12.64 2.06 -1.96
N ALA A 663 -13.66 1.64 -1.20
CA ALA A 663 -13.77 1.99 0.21
C ALA A 663 -12.56 1.43 1.01
N ASP A 664 -12.26 0.15 0.83
CA ASP A 664 -11.19 -0.52 1.55
C ASP A 664 -9.81 0.02 1.18
N VAL A 665 -9.46 0.00 -0.11
CA VAL A 665 -8.16 0.50 -0.61
C VAL A 665 -8.02 1.99 -0.33
N GLY A 666 -9.08 2.77 -0.52
CA GLY A 666 -9.11 4.19 -0.21
C GLY A 666 -8.81 4.48 1.26
N SER A 667 -9.44 3.74 2.18
CA SER A 667 -9.23 3.94 3.62
C SER A 667 -7.80 3.66 4.07
N ILE A 668 -7.16 2.64 3.49
CA ILE A 668 -5.79 2.27 3.82
C ILE A 668 -4.80 3.27 3.23
N LEU A 669 -4.92 3.59 1.94
CA LEU A 669 -3.94 4.42 1.26
C LEU A 669 -4.07 5.91 1.57
N ALA A 670 -5.24 6.39 1.98
CA ALA A 670 -5.43 7.79 2.36
C ALA A 670 -5.00 8.10 3.79
N PHE A 671 -5.58 7.41 4.77
CA PHE A 671 -5.43 7.75 6.19
C PHE A 671 -4.97 6.57 7.04
N GLY A 672 -4.60 5.45 6.41
CA GLY A 672 -4.01 4.30 7.09
C GLY A 672 -4.99 3.61 8.04
N PHE A 673 -6.26 3.46 7.67
CA PHE A 673 -7.23 2.72 8.48
C PHE A 673 -6.73 1.29 8.70
N ALA A 674 -6.27 1.00 9.92
CA ALA A 674 -5.91 -0.31 10.45
C ALA A 674 -5.61 -1.38 9.37
N PRO A 675 -4.49 -1.27 8.61
CA PRO A 675 -4.30 -2.03 7.38
C PRO A 675 -4.42 -3.56 7.52
N TYR A 676 -4.09 -4.10 8.69
CA TYR A 676 -4.26 -5.53 9.02
C TYR A 676 -5.70 -6.04 8.93
N THR A 677 -6.68 -5.14 9.02
CA THR A 677 -8.11 -5.47 8.87
C THR A 677 -8.57 -5.53 7.41
N GLY A 678 -7.70 -5.16 6.46
CA GLY A 678 -8.02 -5.06 5.04
C GLY A 678 -8.87 -3.86 4.64
N GLY A 679 -9.15 -2.92 5.55
CA GLY A 679 -9.91 -1.69 5.24
C GLY A 679 -11.24 -1.62 5.99
N THR A 680 -11.97 -0.52 5.81
CA THR A 680 -13.17 -0.21 6.60
C THR A 680 -14.31 -1.20 6.43
N LEU A 681 -14.59 -1.68 5.22
CA LEU A 681 -15.64 -2.66 4.93
C LEU A 681 -15.13 -4.08 5.15
N SER A 682 -13.87 -4.36 4.81
CA SER A 682 -13.23 -5.65 5.12
C SER A 682 -13.12 -5.92 6.62
N TYR A 683 -12.99 -4.88 7.46
CA TYR A 683 -13.09 -5.01 8.91
C TYR A 683 -14.46 -5.55 9.35
N ILE A 684 -15.54 -5.06 8.72
CA ILE A 684 -16.91 -5.54 8.99
C ILE A 684 -17.06 -6.97 8.48
N ASP A 685 -16.64 -7.25 7.25
CA ASP A 685 -16.73 -8.57 6.62
C ASP A 685 -15.93 -9.64 7.38
N GLY A 686 -14.72 -9.31 7.82
CA GLY A 686 -13.85 -10.20 8.60
C GLY A 686 -14.43 -10.55 9.97
N MET A 687 -15.15 -9.62 10.60
CA MET A 687 -15.90 -9.87 11.84
C MET A 687 -17.21 -10.62 11.59
N GLY A 688 -17.83 -10.39 10.43
CA GLY A 688 -19.20 -10.77 10.08
C GLY A 688 -20.23 -9.74 10.52
N ALA A 689 -21.12 -9.35 9.60
CA ALA A 689 -22.08 -8.25 9.78
C ALA A 689 -22.92 -8.37 11.07
N LYS A 690 -23.39 -9.58 11.42
CA LYS A 690 -24.16 -9.82 12.65
C LYS A 690 -23.40 -9.47 13.93
N LYS A 691 -22.13 -9.89 14.02
CA LYS A 691 -21.28 -9.59 15.19
C LYS A 691 -20.94 -8.11 15.24
N PHE A 692 -20.63 -7.51 14.10
CA PHE A 692 -20.34 -6.08 14.02
C PHE A 692 -21.54 -5.21 14.41
N VAL A 693 -22.75 -5.54 13.93
CA VAL A 693 -23.98 -4.83 14.32
C VAL A 693 -24.23 -4.93 15.82
N GLN A 694 -23.97 -6.09 16.44
CA GLN A 694 -24.10 -6.22 17.88
C GLN A 694 -23.10 -5.32 18.62
N LEU A 695 -21.83 -5.32 18.23
CA LEU A 695 -20.81 -4.43 18.78
C LEU A 695 -21.20 -2.95 18.63
N ALA A 696 -21.69 -2.56 17.44
CA ALA A 696 -22.17 -1.21 17.18
C ALA A 696 -23.35 -0.82 18.08
N LYS A 697 -24.30 -1.73 18.32
CA LYS A 697 -25.43 -1.50 19.25
C LYS A 697 -24.96 -1.31 20.70
N ASP A 698 -23.98 -2.10 21.13
CA ASP A 698 -23.43 -2.01 22.49
C ASP A 698 -22.70 -0.67 22.71
N LEU A 699 -21.89 -0.25 21.72
CA LEU A 699 -21.26 1.07 21.72
C LEU A 699 -22.28 2.20 21.61
N GLN A 700 -23.33 2.04 20.79
CA GLN A 700 -24.41 3.02 20.66
C GLN A 700 -25.12 3.24 21.98
N LYS A 701 -25.42 2.17 22.73
CA LYS A 701 -26.06 2.25 24.05
C LYS A 701 -25.22 3.05 25.06
N LYS A 702 -23.90 2.94 24.99
CA LYS A 702 -22.98 3.64 25.90
C LYS A 702 -22.65 5.07 25.47
N TYR A 703 -22.42 5.29 24.17
CA TYR A 703 -21.75 6.48 23.65
C TYR A 703 -22.57 7.31 22.67
N GLY A 704 -23.71 6.80 22.20
CA GLY A 704 -24.66 7.58 21.41
C GLY A 704 -24.74 7.22 19.93
N ALA A 705 -25.46 8.08 19.18
CA ALA A 705 -25.98 7.78 17.85
C ALA A 705 -24.91 7.66 16.74
N GLN A 706 -23.69 8.11 16.97
CA GLN A 706 -22.58 7.94 16.01
C GLN A 706 -22.29 6.46 15.72
N PHE A 707 -22.61 5.57 16.66
CA PHE A 707 -22.50 4.12 16.51
C PHE A 707 -23.74 3.43 15.93
N LYS A 708 -24.77 4.19 15.54
CA LYS A 708 -25.98 3.62 14.93
C LYS A 708 -25.65 3.01 13.56
N ALA A 709 -25.94 1.73 13.39
CA ALA A 709 -25.82 1.03 12.11
C ALA A 709 -26.80 1.57 11.05
N PRO A 710 -26.35 1.78 9.79
CA PRO A 710 -27.25 2.09 8.67
C PRO A 710 -28.15 0.89 8.34
N LYS A 711 -29.26 1.15 7.63
CA LYS A 711 -30.26 0.11 7.31
C LYS A 711 -29.63 -1.00 6.46
N LEU A 712 -28.82 -0.65 5.47
CA LEU A 712 -28.05 -1.56 4.64
C LEU A 712 -27.31 -2.61 5.49
N LEU A 713 -26.64 -2.17 6.55
CA LEU A 713 -25.84 -3.05 7.39
C LEU A 713 -26.71 -3.94 8.30
N LEU A 714 -27.87 -3.43 8.75
CA LEU A 714 -28.86 -4.23 9.47
C LEU A 714 -29.43 -5.33 8.56
N ASP A 715 -29.84 -4.98 7.34
CA ASP A 715 -30.37 -5.92 6.35
C ASP A 715 -29.32 -7.00 6.00
N MET A 716 -28.05 -6.62 5.84
CA MET A 716 -26.95 -7.56 5.59
C MET A 716 -26.73 -8.51 6.77
N ALA A 717 -26.82 -8.01 8.02
CA ALA A 717 -26.68 -8.81 9.21
C ALA A 717 -27.80 -9.85 9.37
N GLU A 718 -29.02 -9.51 8.95
CA GLU A 718 -30.16 -10.43 8.93
C GLU A 718 -29.99 -11.53 7.87
N ASN A 719 -29.48 -11.16 6.69
CA ASN A 719 -29.33 -12.08 5.55
C ASN A 719 -28.00 -12.85 5.52
N GLY A 720 -27.07 -12.57 6.45
CA GLY A 720 -25.74 -13.20 6.47
C GLY A 720 -24.84 -12.79 5.30
N GLU A 721 -25.03 -11.58 4.77
CA GLU A 721 -24.29 -11.06 3.62
C GLU A 721 -23.00 -10.34 4.03
N THR A 722 -22.07 -10.23 3.08
CA THR A 722 -20.86 -9.39 3.19
C THR A 722 -20.87 -8.28 2.15
N PHE A 723 -20.12 -7.20 2.35
CA PHE A 723 -20.06 -6.08 1.39
C PHE A 723 -19.50 -6.54 0.04
N HIS A 724 -18.40 -7.31 0.07
CA HIS A 724 -17.76 -7.84 -1.13
C HIS A 724 -18.59 -8.91 -1.85
N GLN A 725 -19.56 -9.53 -1.17
CA GLN A 725 -20.55 -10.39 -1.83
C GLN A 725 -21.72 -9.57 -2.40
N ARG A 726 -22.29 -8.66 -1.60
CA ARG A 726 -23.47 -7.88 -1.98
C ARG A 726 -23.20 -6.99 -3.19
N PHE A 727 -22.07 -6.30 -3.18
CA PHE A 727 -21.64 -5.35 -4.20
C PHE A 727 -20.57 -5.93 -5.16
N ASN A 728 -20.56 -7.26 -5.34
CA ASN A 728 -19.62 -7.90 -6.26
C ASN A 728 -19.86 -7.41 -7.71
N PRO A 729 -18.88 -6.75 -8.35
CA PRO A 729 -19.03 -6.21 -9.71
C PRO A 729 -19.16 -7.29 -10.79
N TYR A 730 -18.83 -8.55 -10.48
CA TYR A 730 -18.84 -9.69 -11.42
C TYR A 730 -20.12 -10.54 -11.36
N LYS A 731 -21.14 -10.15 -10.56
CA LYS A 731 -22.38 -10.93 -10.34
C LYS A 731 -23.16 -11.29 -11.63
N GLY A 732 -22.93 -10.59 -12.73
CA GLY A 732 -23.57 -10.84 -14.03
C GLY A 732 -22.77 -11.70 -15.02
N GLU A 733 -21.45 -11.84 -14.83
CA GLU A 733 -20.58 -12.54 -15.80
C GLU A 733 -20.64 -14.07 -15.63
N THR A 734 -20.94 -14.55 -14.42
CA THR A 734 -21.14 -15.98 -14.11
C THR A 734 -22.34 -16.60 -14.84
N LYS A 735 -23.30 -15.82 -15.33
CA LYS A 735 -24.42 -16.31 -16.16
C LYS A 735 -24.09 -16.43 -17.65
N LYS A 736 -22.97 -15.88 -18.14
CA LYS A 736 -22.54 -15.99 -19.54
C LYS A 736 -21.51 -17.08 -19.79
N ALA A 737 -20.96 -17.67 -18.71
CA ALA A 737 -19.95 -18.73 -18.76
C ALA A 737 -20.46 -20.09 -18.26
N ALA A 738 -21.78 -20.24 -18.07
CA ALA A 738 -22.45 -21.48 -17.71
C ALA A 738 -23.30 -22.01 -18.86
#